data_AF-A0A0E0Y8B2-F1
#
_entry.id   AF-A0A0E0Y8B2-F1
#
_cell.length_a   1.000
_cell.length_b   1.000
_cell.length_c   1.000
_cell.angle_alpha   90.00
_cell.angle_beta   90.00
_cell.angle_gamma   90.00
#
_symmetry.space_group_name_H-M   'P 1'
#
loop_
_entity.id
_entity.type
_entity.pdbx_description
1 polymer ?
#
loop_
_entity_poly.entity_id
_entity_poly.type
_entity_poly.pdbx_seq_one_letter_code
_entity_poly.pdbx_strand_id
1 'polypeptide(L)'
;MRLWNKLALIPSAEQRSQLEMLLGPTDCSRLSLLESLKKGPVTISGPAFNEAIERWKTLNDFGLHAENLSTLPAVRLKNLARYAGMTSVFNIARMSPQKRMAVLVAFVLAWETLALDDALDVLDAMLAVIIRDARKIGQKKRLRSLKDLDKSALALASACSYLLKEETPDESIRAEVFSYIPRQKLAEIITLVREIARPSDDNFHEEMVEQYGRVRRFLPHLLNTVKFSSAPAGVTTLNACDYLSREFSSRRQFFDDAPTEIISRSWKRLVINKEKHITRRGYTLCFLSKLQDSLRRRDVYVTGSNRWGDPRARLLQGADWQANRIKVYRSLGHPTDPQEAIKSLGHQLDSRYRQVAARLCENEAVELDVSGPKPRLTISPLASLDEPDSLKRLSKMISDLLPPVDLTELLLEINAHTGFADEFFHASEASARVDDLPVSISAVLMAEACNIGLEPLIRSNVPALTRHRLNWTKANYLRAETITSANARLVDFQATLPLAQIWGGGEVASADGMRFVTPVRTINAGPNRKYFGNNRGITWYNFVSDQYSGFHGIVIPGTLRDSIFVLEGLLEQETGLNPTEIMTDTAGASELVFGLFWLLGYQFSPRLADAGASVFWRMDHDADYGVLNDIARGQSDPRKIVLQWDEMIRTAGSLKLGKVQVSVLVRSLLKSERPSGLTQAIIEVGRINKTLYLLNYIDDEDYRRRILTQLNRGESRHAVARAICHGQKGEIRKRYTDGQEDQLGTLGLVTNAVVLWNTIYMQAALDHLRAQGETLNDEDIARLSPLCHGHINMLGHYSFTLAELVTKGHLRPLKEASEAENVA
;
A
#
# COMPACT_ATOMS: atom_id res chain seq x y z
N MET A 1 22.05 9.87 30.49
CA MET A 1 21.65 8.53 30.99
C MET A 1 21.23 7.66 29.82
N ARG A 2 21.73 6.41 29.73
CA ARG A 2 21.38 5.46 28.66
C ARG A 2 19.90 5.10 28.73
N LEU A 3 19.20 5.05 27.59
CA LEU A 3 17.77 4.72 27.44
C LEU A 3 17.33 3.50 28.25
N TRP A 4 18.21 2.51 28.37
CA TRP A 4 17.96 1.26 29.09
C TRP A 4 17.71 1.49 30.58
N ASN A 5 18.41 2.46 31.19
CA ASN A 5 18.22 2.76 32.60
C ASN A 5 16.85 3.38 32.86
N LYS A 6 16.34 4.20 31.93
CA LYS A 6 14.99 4.74 32.03
C LYS A 6 13.93 3.64 31.86
N LEU A 7 14.07 2.80 30.84
CA LEU A 7 13.13 1.71 30.57
C LEU A 7 13.07 0.67 31.70
N ALA A 8 14.22 0.28 32.25
CA ALA A 8 14.28 -0.71 33.33
C ALA A 8 13.66 -0.20 34.66
N LEU A 9 13.49 1.11 34.81
CA LEU A 9 12.86 1.72 35.98
C LEU A 9 11.33 1.83 35.88
N ILE A 10 10.75 1.69 34.67
CA ILE A 10 9.30 1.76 34.44
C ILE A 10 8.51 0.70 35.22
N PRO A 11 8.86 -0.61 35.17
CA PRO A 11 8.05 -1.64 35.80
C PRO A 11 8.22 -1.68 37.33
N SER A 12 7.10 -1.90 38.04
CA SER A 12 7.05 -2.21 39.47
C SER A 12 7.77 -3.53 39.80
N ALA A 13 7.99 -3.82 41.09
CA ALA A 13 8.66 -5.06 41.50
C ALA A 13 7.89 -6.32 41.03
N GLU A 14 6.56 -6.28 41.10
CA GLU A 14 5.68 -7.35 40.62
C GLU A 14 5.73 -7.49 39.09
N GLN A 15 5.63 -6.36 38.37
CA GLN A 15 5.73 -6.35 36.91
C GLN A 15 7.09 -6.86 36.42
N ARG A 16 8.18 -6.57 37.13
CA ARG A 16 9.51 -7.11 36.81
C ARG A 16 9.52 -8.64 36.89
N SER A 17 8.91 -9.21 37.94
CA SER A 17 8.80 -10.66 38.08
C SER A 17 7.98 -11.26 36.93
N GLN A 18 6.84 -10.65 36.59
CA GLN A 18 6.02 -11.08 35.45
C GLN A 18 6.78 -11.01 34.12
N LEU A 19 7.54 -9.94 33.87
CA LEU A 19 8.33 -9.79 32.65
C LEU A 19 9.42 -10.85 32.56
N GLU A 20 10.06 -11.24 33.66
CA GLU A 20 11.04 -12.32 33.64
C GLU A 20 10.42 -13.69 33.33
N MET A 21 9.16 -13.93 33.72
CA MET A 21 8.43 -15.15 33.34
C MET A 21 8.23 -15.30 31.83
N LEU A 22 8.32 -14.22 31.04
CA LEU A 22 8.28 -14.29 29.57
C LEU A 22 9.38 -15.19 28.98
N LEU A 23 10.51 -15.32 29.70
CA LEU A 23 11.65 -16.10 29.27
C LEU A 23 11.51 -17.60 29.61
N GLY A 24 10.55 -17.97 30.47
CA GLY A 24 10.28 -19.35 30.85
C GLY A 24 9.36 -20.09 29.87
N PRO A 25 9.42 -21.44 29.80
CA PRO A 25 8.53 -22.26 28.98
C PRO A 25 7.07 -22.12 29.42
N THR A 26 6.12 -22.30 28.50
CA THR A 26 4.70 -22.36 28.83
C THR A 26 4.26 -23.78 29.24
N ASP A 27 3.25 -23.89 30.10
CA ASP A 27 2.73 -25.18 30.61
C ASP A 27 2.30 -26.17 29.52
N CYS A 28 2.03 -25.67 28.30
CA CYS A 28 1.54 -26.45 27.16
C CYS A 28 2.51 -26.52 25.97
N SER A 29 3.73 -25.96 26.05
CA SER A 29 4.67 -26.01 24.92
C SER A 29 6.14 -25.91 25.35
N ARG A 30 7.05 -26.45 24.52
CA ARG A 30 8.51 -26.24 24.67
C ARG A 30 8.96 -24.80 24.37
N LEU A 31 8.06 -23.92 23.93
CA LEU A 31 8.34 -22.53 23.63
C LEU A 31 8.08 -21.65 24.85
N SER A 32 8.88 -20.59 25.01
CA SER A 32 8.61 -19.61 26.05
C SER A 32 7.38 -18.77 25.74
N LEU A 33 6.82 -18.11 26.75
CA LEU A 33 5.71 -17.16 26.56
C LEU A 33 6.11 -16.01 25.62
N LEU A 34 7.37 -15.54 25.67
CA LEU A 34 7.88 -14.57 24.69
C LEU A 34 7.78 -15.10 23.25
N GLU A 35 8.17 -16.34 22.98
CA GLU A 35 8.14 -16.93 21.63
C GLU A 35 6.72 -17.19 21.10
N SER A 36 5.74 -17.40 21.97
CA SER A 36 4.34 -17.46 21.57
C SER A 36 3.79 -16.07 21.27
N LEU A 37 4.07 -15.08 22.12
CA LEU A 37 3.65 -13.69 21.93
C LEU A 37 4.32 -13.03 20.71
N LYS A 38 5.45 -13.56 20.24
CA LYS A 38 6.09 -13.15 18.98
C LYS A 38 5.28 -13.49 17.72
N LYS A 39 4.31 -14.42 17.79
CA LYS A 39 3.64 -14.97 16.61
C LYS A 39 2.33 -14.23 16.32
N GLY A 40 2.31 -13.53 15.19
CA GLY A 40 1.12 -12.91 14.58
C GLY A 40 0.08 -13.90 14.09
N PRO A 41 -1.18 -13.48 13.93
CA PRO A 41 -2.15 -14.27 13.21
C PRO A 41 -1.70 -14.44 11.75
N VAL A 42 -1.83 -15.66 11.24
CA VAL A 42 -1.47 -16.01 9.84
C VAL A 42 -2.70 -16.45 9.03
N THR A 43 -3.86 -16.52 9.66
CA THR A 43 -5.13 -16.92 9.02
C THR A 43 -6.23 -15.93 9.34
N ILE A 44 -7.22 -15.83 8.46
CA ILE A 44 -8.38 -14.94 8.61
C ILE A 44 -9.57 -15.82 9.01
N SER A 45 -9.85 -15.91 10.31
CA SER A 45 -10.95 -16.72 10.85
C SER A 45 -11.35 -16.26 12.26
N GLY A 46 -12.53 -16.70 12.73
CA GLY A 46 -13.00 -16.40 14.09
C GLY A 46 -12.06 -16.91 15.20
N PRO A 47 -11.57 -18.18 15.14
CA PRO A 47 -10.56 -18.65 16.07
C PRO A 47 -9.27 -17.83 16.06
N ALA A 48 -8.77 -17.46 14.87
CA ALA A 48 -7.57 -16.64 14.75
C ALA A 48 -7.76 -15.23 15.32
N PHE A 49 -8.96 -14.64 15.21
CA PHE A 49 -9.30 -13.38 15.87
C PHE A 49 -9.27 -13.54 17.40
N ASN A 50 -9.89 -14.59 17.95
CA ASN A 50 -9.90 -14.83 19.38
C ASN A 50 -8.47 -15.03 19.92
N GLU A 51 -7.64 -15.83 19.22
CA GLU A 51 -6.22 -16.01 19.57
C GLU A 51 -5.44 -14.68 19.53
N ALA A 52 -5.70 -13.82 18.53
CA ALA A 52 -5.06 -12.50 18.43
C ALA A 52 -5.50 -11.56 19.57
N ILE A 53 -6.77 -11.60 19.97
CA ILE A 53 -7.28 -10.84 21.11
C ILE A 53 -6.71 -11.35 22.44
N GLU A 54 -6.61 -12.66 22.65
CA GLU A 54 -5.98 -13.21 23.85
C GLU A 54 -4.48 -12.87 23.92
N ARG A 55 -3.79 -12.86 22.77
CA ARG A 55 -2.42 -12.36 22.69
C ARG A 55 -2.32 -10.90 23.11
N TRP A 56 -3.20 -10.03 22.60
CA TRP A 56 -3.25 -8.63 23.01
C TRP A 56 -3.52 -8.50 24.51
N LYS A 57 -4.53 -9.21 25.02
CA LYS A 57 -4.91 -9.19 26.43
C LYS A 57 -3.74 -9.58 27.34
N THR A 58 -3.05 -10.67 26.99
CA THR A 58 -1.85 -11.12 27.72
C THR A 58 -0.79 -10.02 27.81
N LEU A 59 -0.60 -9.23 26.74
CA LEU A 59 0.35 -8.10 26.72
C LEU A 59 -0.17 -6.90 27.51
N ASN A 60 -1.46 -6.58 27.38
CA ASN A 60 -2.11 -5.49 28.10
C ASN A 60 -2.18 -5.75 29.63
N ASP A 61 -2.31 -7.01 30.06
CA ASP A 61 -2.40 -7.41 31.46
C ASP A 61 -1.10 -7.14 32.25
N PHE A 62 0.03 -6.90 31.57
CA PHE A 62 1.25 -6.39 32.23
C PHE A 62 1.07 -4.96 32.78
N GLY A 63 0.07 -4.20 32.31
CA GLY A 63 -0.29 -2.89 32.85
C GLY A 63 0.81 -1.82 32.70
N LEU A 64 1.63 -1.92 31.66
CA LEU A 64 2.68 -0.93 31.37
C LEU A 64 2.04 0.27 30.65
N HIS A 65 1.55 1.25 31.41
CA HIS A 65 0.81 2.39 30.84
C HIS A 65 1.68 3.36 30.03
N ALA A 66 1.10 3.85 28.92
CA ALA A 66 1.73 4.74 27.96
C ALA A 66 2.04 6.16 28.48
N GLU A 67 1.47 6.59 29.60
CA GLU A 67 1.76 7.91 30.21
C GLU A 67 3.25 8.04 30.58
N ASN A 68 3.91 6.92 30.88
CA ASN A 68 5.35 6.84 31.17
C ASN A 68 6.25 6.92 29.92
N LEU A 69 5.68 6.92 28.70
CA LEU A 69 6.41 6.91 27.43
C LEU A 69 6.58 8.28 26.78
N SER A 70 5.84 9.30 27.22
CA SER A 70 5.82 10.64 26.61
C SER A 70 7.20 11.31 26.53
N THR A 71 8.15 10.88 27.37
CA THR A 71 9.53 11.40 27.41
C THR A 71 10.55 10.53 26.67
N LEU A 72 10.12 9.43 26.07
CA LEU A 72 11.00 8.44 25.41
C LEU A 72 10.94 8.57 23.88
N PRO A 73 12.10 8.54 23.18
CA PRO A 73 12.11 8.55 21.72
C PRO A 73 11.41 7.31 21.14
N ALA A 74 10.27 7.51 20.47
CA ALA A 74 9.45 6.42 19.92
C ALA A 74 10.22 5.48 18.97
N VAL A 75 11.08 6.05 18.12
CA VAL A 75 11.93 5.27 17.19
C VAL A 75 12.84 4.31 17.95
N ARG A 76 13.49 4.77 19.03
CA ARG A 76 14.41 3.92 19.81
C ARG A 76 13.68 2.81 20.57
N LEU A 77 12.47 3.10 21.07
CA LEU A 77 11.61 2.09 21.69
C LEU A 77 11.23 1.00 20.67
N LYS A 78 10.81 1.40 19.46
CA LYS A 78 10.46 0.49 18.36
C LYS A 78 11.66 -0.40 17.97
N ASN A 79 12.85 0.17 17.85
CA ASN A 79 14.08 -0.56 17.53
C ASN A 79 14.39 -1.63 18.59
N LEU A 80 14.31 -1.28 19.88
CA LEU A 80 14.51 -2.23 20.98
C LEU A 80 13.45 -3.33 21.00
N ALA A 81 12.20 -3.01 20.68
CA ALA A 81 11.12 -3.99 20.61
C ALA A 81 11.25 -4.94 19.42
N ARG A 82 11.69 -4.45 18.26
CA ARG A 82 12.01 -5.27 17.08
C ARG A 82 13.17 -6.21 17.40
N TYR A 83 14.21 -5.70 18.06
CA TYR A 83 15.33 -6.50 18.53
C TYR A 83 14.87 -7.63 19.46
N ALA A 84 13.97 -7.34 20.40
CA ALA A 84 13.36 -8.36 21.27
C ALA A 84 12.59 -9.41 20.45
N GLY A 85 11.87 -8.98 19.41
CA GLY A 85 11.15 -9.85 18.47
C GLY A 85 12.05 -10.83 17.72
N MET A 86 13.20 -10.37 17.24
CA MET A 86 14.14 -11.19 16.44
C MET A 86 15.09 -12.04 17.29
N THR A 87 15.44 -11.59 18.49
CA THR A 87 16.46 -12.23 19.33
C THR A 87 15.89 -13.46 20.03
N SER A 88 16.66 -14.55 20.07
CA SER A 88 16.25 -15.75 20.81
C SER A 88 16.14 -15.47 22.32
N VAL A 89 15.19 -16.14 22.97
CA VAL A 89 14.98 -16.08 24.43
C VAL A 89 16.27 -16.32 25.20
N PHE A 90 17.06 -17.29 24.75
CA PHE A 90 18.36 -17.63 25.35
C PHE A 90 19.33 -16.44 25.35
N ASN A 91 19.40 -15.69 24.26
CA ASN A 91 20.27 -14.52 24.17
C ASN A 91 19.76 -13.36 25.04
N ILE A 92 18.43 -13.18 25.14
CA ILE A 92 17.84 -12.18 26.04
C ILE A 92 18.10 -12.53 27.51
N ALA A 93 17.98 -13.81 27.88
CA ALA A 93 18.22 -14.28 29.24
C ALA A 93 19.65 -14.02 29.73
N ARG A 94 20.64 -14.08 28.82
CA ARG A 94 22.06 -13.84 29.07
C ARG A 94 22.46 -12.36 29.17
N MET A 95 21.55 -11.42 28.93
CA MET A 95 21.84 -10.00 29.06
C MET A 95 21.99 -9.58 30.53
N SER A 96 22.66 -8.44 30.76
CA SER A 96 22.68 -7.84 32.10
C SER A 96 21.25 -7.52 32.57
N PRO A 97 20.94 -7.59 33.88
CA PRO A 97 19.56 -7.45 34.38
C PRO A 97 18.86 -6.18 33.89
N GLN A 98 19.58 -5.04 33.88
CA GLN A 98 19.05 -3.76 33.40
C GLN A 98 18.73 -3.79 31.90
N LYS A 99 19.61 -4.36 31.07
CA LYS A 99 19.40 -4.47 29.62
C LYS A 99 18.27 -5.44 29.31
N ARG A 100 18.25 -6.59 29.97
CA ARG A 100 17.19 -7.60 29.86
C ARG A 100 15.82 -7.00 30.14
N MET A 101 15.69 -6.29 31.26
CA MET A 101 14.44 -5.63 31.64
C MET A 101 14.01 -4.57 30.62
N ALA A 102 14.95 -3.72 30.17
CA ALA A 102 14.66 -2.70 29.16
C ALA A 102 14.14 -3.31 27.84
N VAL A 103 14.72 -4.43 27.39
CA VAL A 103 14.31 -5.14 26.17
C VAL A 103 12.92 -5.74 26.33
N LEU A 104 12.61 -6.35 27.49
CA LEU A 104 11.30 -6.93 27.78
C LEU A 104 10.20 -5.86 27.89
N VAL A 105 10.49 -4.73 28.56
CA VAL A 105 9.58 -3.57 28.63
C VAL A 105 9.32 -3.01 27.24
N ALA A 106 10.36 -2.82 26.43
CA ALA A 106 10.21 -2.33 25.06
C ALA A 106 9.37 -3.30 24.22
N PHE A 107 9.59 -4.61 24.35
CA PHE A 107 8.79 -5.64 23.71
C PHE A 107 7.31 -5.48 24.05
N VAL A 108 6.94 -5.52 25.33
CA VAL A 108 5.52 -5.50 25.74
C VAL A 108 4.83 -4.23 25.24
N LEU A 109 5.43 -3.06 25.43
CA LEU A 109 4.83 -1.77 25.04
C LEU A 109 4.56 -1.66 23.54
N ALA A 110 5.51 -2.07 22.69
CA ALA A 110 5.32 -1.99 21.24
C ALA A 110 4.43 -3.14 20.72
N TRP A 111 4.59 -4.34 21.27
CA TRP A 111 3.88 -5.53 20.81
C TRP A 111 2.42 -5.54 21.25
N GLU A 112 2.07 -4.90 22.35
CA GLU A 112 0.67 -4.69 22.77
C GLU A 112 -0.09 -3.94 21.66
N THR A 113 0.42 -2.79 21.24
CA THR A 113 -0.20 -1.99 20.17
C THR A 113 -0.25 -2.78 18.85
N LEU A 114 0.83 -3.49 18.52
CA LEU A 114 0.90 -4.33 17.32
C LEU A 114 -0.14 -5.46 17.35
N ALA A 115 -0.29 -6.15 18.48
CA ALA A 115 -1.23 -7.25 18.64
C ALA A 115 -2.69 -6.78 18.52
N LEU A 116 -3.00 -5.59 19.06
CA LEU A 116 -4.32 -4.97 18.89
C LEU A 116 -4.61 -4.67 17.43
N ASP A 117 -3.66 -4.05 16.74
CA ASP A 117 -3.78 -3.75 15.32
C ASP A 117 -3.97 -5.03 14.48
N ASP A 118 -3.17 -6.07 14.75
CA ASP A 118 -3.25 -7.35 14.03
C ASP A 118 -4.62 -8.02 14.25
N ALA A 119 -5.16 -7.97 15.47
CA ALA A 119 -6.50 -8.50 15.76
C ALA A 119 -7.59 -7.76 14.98
N LEU A 120 -7.50 -6.43 14.90
CA LEU A 120 -8.46 -5.60 14.16
C LEU A 120 -8.31 -5.75 12.64
N ASP A 121 -7.11 -5.99 12.12
CA ASP A 121 -6.90 -6.34 10.71
C ASP A 121 -7.53 -7.70 10.37
N VAL A 122 -7.40 -8.69 11.25
CA VAL A 122 -8.10 -9.99 11.12
C VAL A 122 -9.62 -9.79 11.15
N LEU A 123 -10.13 -8.94 12.04
CA LEU A 123 -11.56 -8.61 12.11
C LEU A 123 -12.06 -8.02 10.79
N ASP A 124 -11.39 -6.99 10.27
CA ASP A 124 -11.79 -6.34 9.02
C ASP A 124 -11.77 -7.33 7.84
N ALA A 125 -10.69 -8.11 7.72
CA ALA A 125 -10.55 -9.10 6.67
C ALA A 125 -11.62 -10.19 6.79
N MET A 126 -11.92 -10.65 8.01
CA MET A 126 -12.94 -11.67 8.28
C MET A 126 -14.34 -11.17 7.92
N LEU A 127 -14.70 -9.95 8.32
CA LEU A 127 -15.99 -9.35 7.97
C LEU A 127 -16.14 -9.20 6.45
N ALA A 128 -15.07 -8.79 5.76
CA ALA A 128 -15.07 -8.73 4.30
C ALA A 128 -15.26 -10.11 3.64
N VAL A 129 -14.64 -11.16 4.19
CA VAL A 129 -14.83 -12.55 3.72
C VAL A 129 -16.26 -13.02 3.93
N ILE A 130 -16.85 -12.75 5.10
CA ILE A 130 -18.24 -13.11 5.42
C ILE A 130 -19.21 -12.49 4.42
N ILE A 131 -19.08 -11.18 4.15
CA ILE A 131 -19.93 -10.45 3.19
C ILE A 131 -19.75 -11.01 1.78
N ARG A 132 -18.51 -11.25 1.36
CA ARG A 132 -18.21 -11.80 0.02
C ARG A 132 -18.77 -13.21 -0.15
N ASP A 133 -18.63 -14.08 0.85
CA ASP A 133 -19.13 -15.44 0.80
C ASP A 133 -20.67 -15.46 0.71
N ALA A 134 -21.35 -14.62 1.49
CA ALA A 134 -22.80 -14.46 1.41
C ALA A 134 -23.25 -14.02 0.00
N ARG A 135 -22.57 -13.02 -0.59
CA ARG A 135 -22.83 -12.58 -1.97
C ARG A 135 -22.63 -13.71 -2.97
N LYS A 136 -21.58 -14.52 -2.82
CA LYS A 136 -21.29 -15.66 -3.71
C LYS A 136 -22.34 -16.76 -3.60
N ILE A 137 -22.77 -17.09 -2.38
CA ILE A 137 -23.85 -18.07 -2.15
C ILE A 137 -25.14 -17.56 -2.79
N GLY A 138 -25.46 -16.27 -2.59
CA GLY A 138 -26.66 -15.66 -3.14
C GLY A 138 -26.66 -15.59 -4.66
N GLN A 139 -25.52 -15.24 -5.28
CA GLN A 139 -25.35 -15.32 -6.74
C GLN A 139 -25.55 -16.75 -7.26
N LYS A 140 -25.02 -17.76 -6.55
CA LYS A 140 -25.18 -19.17 -6.94
C LYS A 140 -26.63 -19.65 -6.81
N LYS A 141 -27.35 -19.25 -5.75
CA LYS A 141 -28.79 -19.52 -5.57
C LYS A 141 -29.62 -18.81 -6.64
N ARG A 142 -29.27 -17.58 -6.99
CA ARG A 142 -29.93 -16.83 -8.07
C ARG A 142 -29.73 -17.51 -9.42
N LEU A 143 -28.50 -17.89 -9.77
CA LEU A 143 -28.21 -18.61 -11.01
C LEU A 143 -29.00 -19.93 -11.13
N ARG A 144 -29.24 -20.62 -10.01
CA ARG A 144 -30.06 -21.84 -9.99
C ARG A 144 -31.55 -21.56 -10.23
N SER A 145 -32.09 -20.47 -9.68
CA SER A 145 -33.51 -20.11 -9.78
C SER A 145 -33.86 -19.26 -11.01
N LEU A 146 -32.86 -18.72 -11.73
CA LEU A 146 -33.10 -17.90 -12.93
C LEU A 146 -33.89 -18.64 -14.00
N LYS A 147 -33.58 -19.91 -14.25
CA LYS A 147 -34.30 -20.72 -15.24
C LYS A 147 -35.78 -20.90 -14.88
N ASP A 148 -36.06 -21.12 -13.60
CA ASP A 148 -37.43 -21.28 -13.09
C ASP A 148 -38.19 -19.94 -13.10
N LEU A 149 -37.48 -18.83 -12.84
CA LEU A 149 -38.04 -17.49 -12.95
C LEU A 149 -38.35 -17.13 -14.40
N ASP A 150 -37.45 -17.38 -15.36
CA ASP A 150 -37.67 -17.09 -16.78
C ASP A 150 -38.86 -17.88 -17.31
N LYS A 151 -38.95 -19.18 -16.98
CA LYS A 151 -40.09 -20.03 -17.32
C LYS A 151 -41.41 -19.46 -16.76
N SER A 152 -41.39 -19.04 -15.50
CA SER A 152 -42.57 -18.50 -14.82
C SER A 152 -42.96 -17.11 -15.34
N ALA A 153 -41.98 -16.26 -15.64
CA ALA A 153 -42.19 -14.93 -16.19
C ALA A 153 -42.75 -14.99 -17.61
N LEU A 154 -42.25 -15.88 -18.47
CA LEU A 154 -42.79 -16.12 -19.81
C LEU A 154 -44.23 -16.63 -19.75
N ALA A 155 -44.53 -17.53 -18.82
CA ALA A 155 -45.89 -18.03 -18.62
C ALA A 155 -46.86 -16.93 -18.15
N LEU A 156 -46.42 -16.07 -17.21
CA LEU A 156 -47.22 -14.93 -16.75
C LEU A 156 -47.38 -13.85 -17.83
N ALA A 157 -46.32 -13.55 -18.61
CA ALA A 157 -46.40 -12.63 -19.74
C ALA A 157 -47.38 -13.14 -20.81
N SER A 158 -47.36 -14.45 -21.11
CA SER A 158 -48.34 -15.06 -22.00
C SER A 158 -49.75 -14.92 -21.46
N ALA A 159 -49.99 -15.19 -20.17
CA ALA A 159 -51.29 -14.99 -19.54
C ALA A 159 -51.76 -13.52 -19.62
N CYS A 160 -50.86 -12.57 -19.34
CA CYS A 160 -51.16 -11.13 -19.40
C CYS A 160 -51.40 -10.62 -20.82
N SER A 161 -50.83 -11.25 -21.86
CA SER A 161 -51.06 -10.84 -23.25
C SER A 161 -52.53 -10.96 -23.68
N TYR A 162 -53.30 -11.88 -23.07
CA TYR A 162 -54.74 -12.00 -23.30
C TYR A 162 -55.53 -10.83 -22.72
N LEU A 163 -55.01 -10.12 -21.71
CA LEU A 163 -55.63 -8.90 -21.18
C LEU A 163 -55.55 -7.73 -22.18
N LEU A 164 -54.69 -7.83 -23.20
CA LEU A 164 -54.46 -6.78 -24.19
C LEU A 164 -55.17 -7.06 -25.52
N LYS A 165 -55.94 -8.16 -25.63
CA LYS A 165 -56.72 -8.47 -26.83
C LYS A 165 -58.05 -7.73 -26.81
N GLU A 166 -58.21 -6.73 -27.67
CA GLU A 166 -59.44 -5.92 -27.77
C GLU A 166 -60.64 -6.69 -28.35
N GLU A 167 -60.40 -7.84 -28.99
CA GLU A 167 -61.43 -8.67 -29.65
C GLU A 167 -62.17 -9.60 -28.66
N THR A 168 -61.66 -9.76 -27.44
CA THR A 168 -62.23 -10.66 -26.44
C THR A 168 -63.13 -9.87 -25.46
N PRO A 169 -64.41 -10.25 -25.27
CA PRO A 169 -65.26 -9.62 -24.26
C PRO A 169 -64.68 -9.79 -22.85
N ASP A 170 -64.62 -8.70 -22.06
CA ASP A 170 -64.03 -8.66 -20.71
C ASP A 170 -64.48 -9.82 -19.79
N GLU A 171 -65.75 -10.21 -19.90
CA GLU A 171 -66.37 -11.28 -19.11
C GLU A 171 -65.79 -12.68 -19.42
N SER A 172 -65.23 -12.87 -20.62
CA SER A 172 -64.73 -14.16 -21.11
C SER A 172 -63.21 -14.35 -20.93
N ILE A 173 -62.47 -13.26 -20.69
CA ILE A 173 -61.00 -13.25 -20.59
C ILE A 173 -60.48 -14.25 -19.54
N ARG A 174 -61.14 -14.35 -18.38
CA ARG A 174 -60.72 -15.27 -17.31
C ARG A 174 -60.84 -16.74 -17.75
N ALA A 175 -61.90 -17.08 -18.47
CA ALA A 175 -62.12 -18.44 -18.96
C ALA A 175 -61.08 -18.79 -20.05
N GLU A 176 -60.76 -17.84 -20.93
CA GLU A 176 -59.77 -18.01 -22.00
C GLU A 176 -58.33 -18.13 -21.44
N VAL A 177 -57.96 -17.36 -20.43
CA VAL A 177 -56.66 -17.55 -19.75
C VAL A 177 -56.57 -18.93 -19.11
N PHE A 178 -57.65 -19.42 -18.50
CA PHE A 178 -57.67 -20.74 -17.85
C PHE A 178 -57.72 -21.92 -18.82
N SER A 179 -58.18 -21.74 -20.06
CA SER A 179 -58.10 -22.78 -21.09
C SER A 179 -56.66 -23.02 -21.54
N TYR A 180 -55.80 -22.00 -21.51
CA TYR A 180 -54.39 -22.11 -21.86
C TYR A 180 -53.49 -22.45 -20.65
N ILE A 181 -53.74 -21.85 -19.48
CA ILE A 181 -53.00 -22.12 -18.25
C ILE A 181 -54.00 -22.48 -17.14
N PRO A 182 -54.07 -23.77 -16.73
CA PRO A 182 -54.99 -24.20 -15.68
C PRO A 182 -54.84 -23.36 -14.41
N ARG A 183 -55.96 -23.04 -13.75
CA ARG A 183 -56.00 -22.21 -12.53
C ARG A 183 -54.98 -22.64 -11.47
N GLN A 184 -54.85 -23.95 -11.23
CA GLN A 184 -53.93 -24.50 -10.23
C GLN A 184 -52.47 -24.26 -10.62
N LYS A 185 -52.13 -24.46 -11.89
CA LYS A 185 -50.80 -24.19 -12.44
C LYS A 185 -50.47 -22.69 -12.41
N LEU A 186 -51.43 -21.82 -12.69
CA LEU A 186 -51.24 -20.37 -12.57
C LEU A 186 -50.98 -19.96 -11.11
N ALA A 187 -51.70 -20.54 -10.15
CA ALA A 187 -51.47 -20.30 -8.72
C ALA A 187 -50.09 -20.81 -8.25
N GLU A 188 -49.65 -21.97 -8.73
CA GLU A 188 -48.30 -22.50 -8.49
C GLU A 188 -47.22 -21.58 -9.07
N ILE A 189 -47.40 -21.10 -10.32
CA ILE A 189 -46.48 -20.15 -10.96
C ILE A 189 -46.41 -18.84 -10.16
N ILE A 190 -47.54 -18.29 -9.73
CA ILE A 190 -47.58 -17.07 -8.91
C ILE A 190 -46.88 -17.30 -7.57
N THR A 191 -47.08 -18.45 -6.94
CA THR A 191 -46.44 -18.80 -5.67
C THR A 191 -44.94 -18.95 -5.85
N LEU A 192 -44.50 -19.69 -6.87
CA LEU A 192 -43.10 -19.86 -7.22
C LEU A 192 -42.42 -18.52 -7.51
N VAL A 193 -43.05 -17.64 -8.30
CA VAL A 193 -42.54 -16.30 -8.57
C VAL A 193 -42.44 -15.48 -7.28
N ARG A 194 -43.42 -15.55 -6.38
CA ARG A 194 -43.33 -14.86 -5.08
C ARG A 194 -42.20 -15.39 -4.19
N GLU A 195 -41.84 -16.66 -4.32
CA GLU A 195 -40.74 -17.28 -3.58
C GLU A 195 -39.36 -16.94 -4.16
N ILE A 196 -39.22 -16.92 -5.49
CA ILE A 196 -37.90 -16.76 -6.16
C ILE A 196 -37.64 -15.36 -6.70
N ALA A 197 -38.68 -14.55 -6.92
CA ALA A 197 -38.52 -13.17 -7.36
C ALA A 197 -38.01 -12.32 -6.20
N ARG A 198 -36.94 -11.57 -6.48
CA ARG A 198 -36.36 -10.61 -5.55
C ARG A 198 -36.53 -9.21 -6.14
N PRO A 199 -36.91 -8.21 -5.34
CA PRO A 199 -36.87 -6.82 -5.81
C PRO A 199 -35.44 -6.40 -6.15
N SER A 200 -35.30 -5.36 -6.97
CA SER A 200 -34.01 -4.84 -7.46
C SER A 200 -32.99 -4.54 -6.36
N ASP A 201 -33.47 -4.24 -5.15
CA ASP A 201 -32.67 -3.76 -4.02
C ASP A 201 -32.27 -4.87 -3.03
N ASP A 202 -32.61 -6.15 -3.30
CA ASP A 202 -32.41 -7.26 -2.36
C ASP A 202 -31.01 -7.91 -2.48
N ASN A 203 -30.09 -7.50 -1.60
CA ASN A 203 -28.65 -7.79 -1.67
C ASN A 203 -28.23 -9.06 -0.90
N PHE A 204 -28.81 -10.22 -1.23
CA PHE A 204 -28.36 -11.53 -0.70
C PHE A 204 -28.52 -11.69 0.83
N HIS A 205 -29.63 -11.17 1.34
CA HIS A 205 -29.92 -11.02 2.77
C HIS A 205 -30.10 -12.36 3.53
N GLU A 206 -30.80 -13.34 2.94
CA GLU A 206 -30.96 -14.66 3.57
C GLU A 206 -29.61 -15.38 3.69
N GLU A 207 -28.76 -15.25 2.68
CA GLU A 207 -27.42 -15.86 2.66
C GLU A 207 -26.46 -15.21 3.66
N MET A 208 -26.67 -13.95 4.02
CA MET A 208 -25.98 -13.29 5.13
C MET A 208 -26.39 -13.90 6.48
N VAL A 209 -27.68 -14.20 6.69
CA VAL A 209 -28.17 -14.84 7.95
C VAL A 209 -27.56 -16.22 8.15
N GLU A 210 -27.31 -16.97 7.07
CA GLU A 210 -26.60 -18.26 7.11
C GLU A 210 -25.17 -18.14 7.70
N GLN A 211 -24.55 -16.95 7.63
CA GLN A 211 -23.22 -16.70 8.19
C GLN A 211 -23.21 -16.41 9.69
N TYR A 212 -24.37 -16.25 10.34
CA TYR A 212 -24.47 -15.89 11.76
C TYR A 212 -23.72 -16.87 12.68
N GLY A 213 -23.67 -18.15 12.33
CA GLY A 213 -22.92 -19.16 13.08
C GLY A 213 -21.41 -18.87 13.18
N ARG A 214 -20.83 -18.24 12.15
CA ARG A 214 -19.42 -17.82 12.14
C ARG A 214 -19.22 -16.61 13.07
N VAL A 215 -20.14 -15.66 13.02
CA VAL A 215 -20.14 -14.43 13.83
C VAL A 215 -20.19 -14.74 15.32
N ARG A 216 -21.10 -15.64 15.73
CA ARG A 216 -21.32 -15.97 17.14
C ARG A 216 -20.05 -16.45 17.87
N ARG A 217 -19.07 -17.00 17.16
CA ARG A 217 -17.84 -17.57 17.74
C ARG A 217 -16.83 -16.52 18.19
N PHE A 218 -16.84 -15.32 17.60
CA PHE A 218 -15.87 -14.26 17.91
C PHE A 218 -16.50 -13.02 18.54
N LEU A 219 -17.79 -12.80 18.32
CA LEU A 219 -18.51 -11.63 18.80
C LEU A 219 -18.38 -11.35 20.31
N PRO A 220 -18.45 -12.35 21.23
CA PRO A 220 -18.27 -12.06 22.66
C PRO A 220 -16.88 -11.50 23.00
N HIS A 221 -15.81 -12.01 22.37
CA HIS A 221 -14.47 -11.47 22.58
C HIS A 221 -14.35 -10.05 22.00
N LEU A 222 -15.01 -9.78 20.86
CA LEU A 222 -15.05 -8.43 20.30
C LEU A 222 -15.72 -7.43 21.25
N LEU A 223 -16.92 -7.74 21.75
CA LEU A 223 -17.75 -6.82 22.52
C LEU A 223 -17.25 -6.60 23.96
N ASN A 224 -16.62 -7.60 24.56
CA ASN A 224 -16.19 -7.54 25.96
C ASN A 224 -14.75 -7.04 26.12
N THR A 225 -13.92 -7.19 25.09
CA THR A 225 -12.47 -6.97 25.19
C THR A 225 -12.02 -5.70 24.46
N VAL A 226 -12.61 -5.39 23.30
CA VAL A 226 -12.21 -4.21 22.50
C VAL A 226 -12.98 -2.97 22.97
N LYS A 227 -12.25 -1.94 23.41
CA LYS A 227 -12.83 -0.66 23.80
C LYS A 227 -12.94 0.26 22.59
N PHE A 228 -14.18 0.45 22.11
CA PHE A 228 -14.48 1.38 21.04
C PHE A 228 -14.70 2.80 21.57
N SER A 229 -14.34 3.77 20.77
CA SER A 229 -14.66 5.19 20.95
C SER A 229 -15.18 5.74 19.62
N SER A 230 -15.90 6.85 19.66
CA SER A 230 -16.55 7.40 18.46
C SER A 230 -16.37 8.89 18.31
N ALA A 231 -16.20 9.31 17.06
CA ALA A 231 -16.49 10.67 16.64
C ALA A 231 -18.01 10.91 16.65
N PRO A 232 -18.49 12.17 16.53
CA PRO A 232 -19.92 12.47 16.52
C PRO A 232 -20.73 11.64 15.50
N ALA A 233 -20.16 11.35 14.33
CA ALA A 233 -20.81 10.53 13.29
C ALA A 233 -20.90 9.03 13.63
N GLY A 234 -20.10 8.53 14.58
CA GLY A 234 -20.06 7.13 14.98
C GLY A 234 -20.90 6.79 16.22
N VAL A 235 -21.48 7.79 16.89
CA VAL A 235 -22.23 7.61 18.16
C VAL A 235 -23.35 6.59 18.02
N THR A 236 -24.11 6.61 16.92
CA THR A 236 -25.20 5.66 16.68
C THR A 236 -24.69 4.22 16.60
N THR A 237 -23.51 4.00 16.01
CA THR A 237 -22.88 2.68 15.91
C THR A 237 -22.35 2.23 17.27
N LEU A 238 -21.79 3.16 18.06
CA LEU A 238 -21.30 2.87 19.40
C LEU A 238 -22.46 2.49 20.35
N ASN A 239 -23.58 3.21 20.31
CA ASN A 239 -24.78 2.87 21.08
C ASN A 239 -25.28 1.45 20.77
N ALA A 240 -25.25 1.04 19.49
CA ALA A 240 -25.60 -0.32 19.10
C ALA A 240 -24.60 -1.37 19.60
N CYS A 241 -23.30 -1.02 19.67
CA CYS A 241 -22.26 -1.86 20.25
C CYS A 241 -22.51 -2.09 21.75
N ASP A 242 -22.77 -1.01 22.49
CA ASP A 242 -23.03 -1.05 23.93
C ASP A 242 -24.30 -1.85 24.26
N TYR A 243 -25.36 -1.65 23.47
CA TYR A 243 -26.58 -2.44 23.56
C TYR A 243 -26.30 -3.94 23.37
N LEU A 244 -25.57 -4.29 22.30
CA LEU A 244 -25.23 -5.69 22.03
C LEU A 244 -24.34 -6.29 23.11
N SER A 245 -23.41 -5.52 23.68
CA SER A 245 -22.54 -5.98 24.76
C SER A 245 -23.35 -6.37 26.01
N ARG A 246 -24.35 -5.56 26.39
CA ARG A 246 -25.26 -5.84 27.51
C ARG A 246 -26.18 -7.04 27.26
N GLU A 247 -26.77 -7.11 26.07
CA GLU A 247 -27.77 -8.12 25.73
C GLU A 247 -27.17 -9.45 25.23
N PHE A 248 -25.85 -9.53 25.00
CA PHE A 248 -25.25 -10.71 24.38
C PHE A 248 -25.47 -12.00 25.19
N SER A 249 -25.44 -11.91 26.52
CA SER A 249 -25.65 -13.04 27.44
C SER A 249 -27.08 -13.56 27.43
N SER A 250 -28.05 -12.76 26.97
CA SER A 250 -29.45 -13.15 26.82
C SER A 250 -29.58 -14.26 25.78
N ARG A 251 -30.51 -15.21 25.97
CA ARG A 251 -30.85 -16.24 24.96
C ARG A 251 -32.03 -15.84 24.07
N ARG A 252 -32.53 -14.61 24.20
CA ARG A 252 -33.66 -14.11 23.42
C ARG A 252 -33.35 -14.16 21.92
N GLN A 253 -34.37 -14.52 21.14
CA GLN A 253 -34.31 -14.54 19.67
C GLN A 253 -34.61 -13.17 19.07
N PHE A 254 -35.33 -12.33 19.81
CA PHE A 254 -35.73 -10.99 19.44
C PHE A 254 -35.17 -9.98 20.44
N PHE A 255 -34.96 -8.76 19.96
CA PHE A 255 -34.61 -7.61 20.77
C PHE A 255 -35.81 -6.67 20.86
N ASP A 256 -36.08 -6.19 22.07
CA ASP A 256 -37.24 -5.34 22.35
C ASP A 256 -36.89 -3.85 22.14
N ASP A 257 -35.75 -3.39 22.69
CA ASP A 257 -35.33 -1.97 22.70
C ASP A 257 -34.00 -1.70 21.95
N ALA A 258 -33.74 -2.39 20.84
CA ALA A 258 -32.49 -2.22 20.10
C ALA A 258 -32.43 -0.88 19.33
N PRO A 259 -31.31 -0.14 19.36
CA PRO A 259 -31.13 1.09 18.57
C PRO A 259 -31.37 0.90 17.06
N THR A 260 -32.41 1.52 16.51
CA THR A 260 -32.83 1.26 15.12
C THR A 260 -32.15 2.16 14.08
N GLU A 261 -31.44 3.20 14.50
CA GLU A 261 -30.79 4.21 13.64
C GLU A 261 -29.72 3.62 12.71
N ILE A 262 -29.10 2.50 13.11
CA ILE A 262 -28.12 1.79 12.29
C ILE A 262 -28.76 1.00 11.13
N ILE A 263 -30.09 0.78 11.17
CA ILE A 263 -30.82 -0.05 10.21
C ILE A 263 -31.13 0.75 8.95
N SER A 264 -30.27 0.62 7.95
CA SER A 264 -30.54 1.20 6.62
C SER A 264 -31.72 0.51 5.91
N ARG A 265 -32.23 1.13 4.83
CA ARG A 265 -33.38 0.62 4.07
C ARG A 265 -33.19 -0.81 3.57
N SER A 266 -31.99 -1.16 3.09
CA SER A 266 -31.66 -2.52 2.63
C SER A 266 -31.71 -3.54 3.77
N TRP A 267 -31.31 -3.15 4.99
CA TRP A 267 -31.29 -4.03 6.15
C TRP A 267 -32.65 -4.21 6.84
N LYS A 268 -33.62 -3.30 6.63
CA LYS A 268 -34.92 -3.33 7.34
C LYS A 268 -35.63 -4.68 7.28
N ARG A 269 -35.67 -5.32 6.10
CA ARG A 269 -36.36 -6.61 5.90
C ARG A 269 -35.70 -7.80 6.61
N LEU A 270 -34.41 -7.68 6.88
CA LEU A 270 -33.59 -8.71 7.49
C LEU A 270 -33.59 -8.56 9.02
N VAL A 271 -33.56 -7.31 9.47
CA VAL A 271 -33.55 -6.96 10.90
C VAL A 271 -34.95 -7.05 11.49
N ILE A 272 -35.98 -6.58 10.80
CA ILE A 272 -37.36 -6.49 11.30
C ILE A 272 -38.22 -7.55 10.60
N ASN A 273 -38.81 -8.47 11.37
CA ASN A 273 -39.69 -9.50 10.83
C ASN A 273 -41.08 -8.95 10.45
N LYS A 274 -41.96 -9.79 9.89
CA LYS A 274 -43.33 -9.41 9.50
C LYS A 274 -44.18 -8.93 10.70
N GLU A 275 -43.88 -9.41 11.89
CA GLU A 275 -44.53 -9.06 13.16
C GLU A 275 -43.92 -7.80 13.81
N LYS A 276 -43.00 -7.11 13.11
CA LYS A 276 -42.27 -5.91 13.56
C LYS A 276 -41.29 -6.12 14.72
N HIS A 277 -40.94 -7.37 15.04
CA HIS A 277 -39.89 -7.69 16.01
C HIS A 277 -38.50 -7.60 15.38
N ILE A 278 -37.53 -7.10 16.17
CA ILE A 278 -36.12 -7.02 15.76
C ILE A 278 -35.47 -8.39 16.00
N THR A 279 -35.06 -9.07 14.93
CA THR A 279 -34.38 -10.36 15.03
C THR A 279 -32.95 -10.17 15.50
N ARG A 280 -32.51 -10.99 16.47
CA ARG A 280 -31.13 -10.95 16.96
C ARG A 280 -30.12 -11.18 15.84
N ARG A 281 -30.35 -12.19 14.99
CA ARG A 281 -29.42 -12.54 13.91
C ARG A 281 -29.27 -11.40 12.91
N GLY A 282 -30.39 -10.82 12.48
CA GLY A 282 -30.37 -9.74 11.52
C GLY A 282 -29.74 -8.47 12.09
N TYR A 283 -30.11 -8.10 13.31
CA TYR A 283 -29.56 -6.93 13.99
C TYR A 283 -28.04 -7.04 14.19
N THR A 284 -27.54 -8.20 14.64
CA THR A 284 -26.10 -8.43 14.82
C THR A 284 -25.32 -8.30 13.51
N LEU A 285 -25.83 -8.84 12.40
CA LEU A 285 -25.17 -8.74 11.10
C LEU A 285 -25.19 -7.30 10.55
N CYS A 286 -26.32 -6.61 10.73
CA CYS A 286 -26.46 -5.19 10.41
C CYS A 286 -25.44 -4.35 11.18
N PHE A 287 -25.32 -4.60 12.49
CA PHE A 287 -24.32 -3.96 13.34
C PHE A 287 -22.90 -4.22 12.84
N LEU A 288 -22.51 -5.46 12.53
CA LEU A 288 -21.15 -5.76 12.08
C LEU A 288 -20.80 -5.11 10.74
N SER A 289 -21.74 -5.08 9.80
CA SER A 289 -21.57 -4.33 8.55
C SER A 289 -21.35 -2.85 8.84
N LYS A 290 -22.16 -2.25 9.72
CA LYS A 290 -22.06 -0.84 10.08
C LYS A 290 -20.79 -0.52 10.88
N LEU A 291 -20.37 -1.42 11.78
CA LEU A 291 -19.14 -1.33 12.55
C LEU A 291 -17.93 -1.35 11.63
N GLN A 292 -17.88 -2.29 10.67
CA GLN A 292 -16.79 -2.36 9.70
C GLN A 292 -16.64 -1.05 8.92
N ASP A 293 -17.75 -0.52 8.41
CA ASP A 293 -17.73 0.74 7.66
C ASP A 293 -17.32 1.92 8.56
N SER A 294 -17.85 2.00 9.78
CA SER A 294 -17.54 3.06 10.73
C SER A 294 -16.07 3.00 11.19
N LEU A 295 -15.52 1.80 11.39
CA LEU A 295 -14.10 1.58 11.67
C LEU A 295 -13.25 2.07 10.51
N ARG A 296 -13.54 1.64 9.28
CA ARG A 296 -12.79 2.05 8.07
C ARG A 296 -12.80 3.57 7.84
N ARG A 297 -13.90 4.25 8.20
CA ARG A 297 -14.03 5.72 8.15
C ARG A 297 -13.41 6.44 9.36
N ARG A 298 -13.04 5.70 10.40
CA ARG A 298 -12.62 6.25 11.71
C ARG A 298 -13.72 7.14 12.34
N ASP A 299 -14.98 6.80 12.06
CA ASP A 299 -16.15 7.32 12.79
C ASP A 299 -16.26 6.61 14.15
N VAL A 300 -15.94 5.32 14.15
CA VAL A 300 -15.61 4.52 15.34
C VAL A 300 -14.13 4.17 15.24
N TYR A 301 -13.42 4.20 16.36
CA TYR A 301 -11.99 3.90 16.44
C TYR A 301 -11.68 3.17 17.75
N VAL A 302 -10.49 2.60 17.84
CA VAL A 302 -10.02 1.86 19.01
C VAL A 302 -8.85 2.59 19.65
N THR A 303 -9.01 3.02 20.89
CA THR A 303 -7.96 3.71 21.65
C THR A 303 -6.79 2.76 21.89
N GLY A 304 -5.55 3.25 21.77
CA GLY A 304 -4.34 2.43 21.89
C GLY A 304 -3.92 1.70 20.61
N SER A 305 -4.72 1.76 19.54
CA SER A 305 -4.35 1.22 18.23
C SER A 305 -3.61 2.26 17.39
N ASN A 306 -2.58 1.83 16.65
CA ASN A 306 -1.88 2.67 15.69
C ASN A 306 -2.62 2.75 14.36
N ARG A 307 -3.08 1.61 13.84
CA ARG A 307 -3.76 1.52 12.54
C ARG A 307 -5.23 1.91 12.63
N TRP A 308 -5.92 1.58 13.73
CA TRP A 308 -7.38 1.72 13.92
C TRP A 308 -7.77 2.76 15.00
N GLY A 309 -6.82 3.55 15.50
CA GLY A 309 -7.07 4.68 16.38
C GLY A 309 -7.62 5.92 15.66
N ASP A 310 -7.85 7.01 16.41
CA ASP A 310 -8.30 8.28 15.84
C ASP A 310 -7.12 9.02 15.16
N PRO A 311 -7.11 9.17 13.82
CA PRO A 311 -6.06 9.92 13.14
C PRO A 311 -6.11 11.42 13.47
N ARG A 312 -7.27 11.96 13.88
CA ARG A 312 -7.47 13.40 14.12
C ARG A 312 -6.74 13.85 15.38
N ALA A 313 -6.72 12.99 16.40
CA ALA A 313 -5.96 13.20 17.63
C ALA A 313 -4.45 13.35 17.41
N ARG A 314 -3.93 12.87 16.27
CA ARG A 314 -2.50 12.95 15.91
C ARG A 314 -2.16 14.16 15.03
N LEU A 315 -3.15 14.91 14.55
CA LEU A 315 -2.89 16.14 13.81
C LEU A 315 -2.27 17.20 14.74
N LEU A 316 -1.58 18.20 14.19
CA LEU A 316 -1.18 19.38 14.94
C LEU A 316 -2.41 20.06 15.55
N GLN A 317 -2.39 20.36 16.85
CA GLN A 317 -3.53 20.94 17.57
C GLN A 317 -3.09 22.03 18.55
N GLY A 318 -4.02 22.90 18.94
CA GLY A 318 -3.82 23.89 20.01
C GLY A 318 -2.56 24.73 19.82
N ALA A 319 -1.77 24.86 20.89
CA ALA A 319 -0.52 25.63 20.89
C ALA A 319 0.50 25.11 19.86
N ASP A 320 0.58 23.80 19.65
CA ASP A 320 1.51 23.19 18.69
C ASP A 320 1.17 23.59 17.25
N TRP A 321 -0.12 23.68 16.90
CA TRP A 321 -0.53 24.19 15.59
C TRP A 321 -0.17 25.67 15.46
N GLN A 322 -0.51 26.51 16.44
CA GLN A 322 -0.25 27.94 16.37
C GLN A 322 1.25 28.24 16.24
N ALA A 323 2.12 27.51 16.96
CA ALA A 323 3.56 27.69 16.90
C ALA A 323 4.17 27.28 15.54
N ASN A 324 3.58 26.30 14.86
CA ASN A 324 4.09 25.79 13.58
C ASN A 324 3.36 26.35 12.35
N ARG A 325 2.22 27.03 12.53
CA ARG A 325 1.31 27.47 11.48
C ARG A 325 2.04 28.14 10.31
N ILE A 326 2.72 29.26 10.56
CA ILE A 326 3.41 30.04 9.51
C ILE A 326 4.51 29.22 8.83
N LYS A 327 5.25 28.41 9.60
CA LYS A 327 6.31 27.56 9.04
C LYS A 327 5.74 26.49 8.12
N VAL A 328 4.58 25.92 8.47
CA VAL A 328 3.86 24.95 7.65
C VAL A 328 3.37 25.58 6.34
N TYR A 329 2.75 26.76 6.39
CA TYR A 329 2.35 27.47 5.16
C TYR A 329 3.54 27.67 4.21
N ARG A 330 4.65 28.19 4.74
CA ARG A 330 5.88 28.41 3.95
C ARG A 330 6.46 27.11 3.40
N SER A 331 6.54 26.05 4.21
CA SER A 331 7.15 24.79 3.79
C SER A 331 6.31 24.04 2.76
N LEU A 332 4.99 24.26 2.74
CA LEU A 332 4.08 23.70 1.74
C LEU A 332 3.94 24.59 0.49
N GLY A 333 4.48 25.81 0.51
CA GLY A 333 4.42 26.74 -0.62
C GLY A 333 3.05 27.40 -0.84
N HIS A 334 2.21 27.46 0.20
CA HIS A 334 0.84 27.99 0.11
C HIS A 334 0.70 29.34 0.84
N PRO A 335 -0.10 30.29 0.30
CA PRO A 335 -0.34 31.56 0.97
C PRO A 335 -1.23 31.38 2.20
N THR A 336 -1.06 32.29 3.17
CA THR A 336 -1.88 32.30 4.39
C THR A 336 -3.31 32.76 4.13
N ASP A 337 -3.52 33.56 3.08
CA ASP A 337 -4.84 33.98 2.63
C ASP A 337 -5.40 32.96 1.61
N PRO A 338 -6.51 32.28 1.91
CA PRO A 338 -7.16 31.38 0.95
C PRO A 338 -7.59 32.05 -0.35
N GLN A 339 -7.93 33.34 -0.33
CA GLN A 339 -8.41 34.03 -1.54
C GLN A 339 -7.30 34.18 -2.57
N GLU A 340 -6.07 34.43 -2.11
CA GLU A 340 -4.88 34.49 -2.98
C GLU A 340 -4.64 33.15 -3.67
N ALA A 341 -4.68 32.04 -2.93
CA ALA A 341 -4.50 30.69 -3.47
C ALA A 341 -5.55 30.37 -4.54
N ILE A 342 -6.83 30.64 -4.25
CA ILE A 342 -7.93 30.32 -5.16
C ILE A 342 -7.90 31.21 -6.40
N LYS A 343 -7.59 32.50 -6.26
CA LYS A 343 -7.45 33.40 -7.40
C LYS A 343 -6.32 32.94 -8.33
N SER A 344 -5.17 32.58 -7.76
CA SER A 344 -4.04 32.04 -8.53
C SER A 344 -4.43 30.74 -9.26
N LEU A 345 -5.05 29.79 -8.55
CA LEU A 345 -5.46 28.51 -9.11
C LEU A 345 -6.53 28.67 -10.21
N GLY A 346 -7.48 29.59 -10.02
CA GLY A 346 -8.50 29.94 -11.01
C GLY A 346 -7.92 30.55 -12.28
N HIS A 347 -6.99 31.49 -12.15
CA HIS A 347 -6.28 32.05 -13.30
C HIS A 347 -5.46 31.01 -14.06
N GLN A 348 -4.77 30.11 -13.35
CA GLN A 348 -4.04 29.02 -13.99
C GLN A 348 -4.98 28.10 -14.79
N LEU A 349 -6.12 27.73 -14.21
CA LEU A 349 -7.12 26.89 -14.87
C LEU A 349 -7.69 27.56 -16.13
N ASP A 350 -8.17 28.79 -16.02
CA ASP A 350 -8.74 29.54 -17.17
C ASP A 350 -7.70 29.73 -18.28
N SER A 351 -6.47 30.16 -17.92
CA SER A 351 -5.39 30.35 -18.88
C SER A 351 -5.04 29.05 -19.61
N ARG A 352 -4.99 27.91 -18.90
CA ARG A 352 -4.69 26.62 -19.53
C ARG A 352 -5.80 26.17 -20.46
N TYR A 353 -7.07 26.30 -20.06
CA TYR A 353 -8.19 26.00 -20.98
C TYR A 353 -8.09 26.81 -22.27
N ARG A 354 -7.86 28.12 -22.19
CA ARG A 354 -7.74 28.98 -23.38
C ARG A 354 -6.57 28.58 -24.27
N GLN A 355 -5.42 28.25 -23.69
CA GLN A 355 -4.24 27.81 -24.43
C GLN A 355 -4.46 26.47 -25.16
N VAL A 356 -5.11 25.51 -24.51
CA VAL A 356 -5.42 24.21 -25.13
C VAL A 356 -6.50 24.39 -26.20
N ALA A 357 -7.56 25.15 -25.93
CA ALA A 357 -8.61 25.41 -26.91
C ALA A 357 -8.08 26.07 -28.19
N ALA A 358 -7.12 26.99 -28.06
CA ALA A 358 -6.50 27.67 -29.20
C ALA A 358 -5.64 26.74 -30.07
N ARG A 359 -5.01 25.71 -29.49
CA ARG A 359 -4.10 24.77 -30.20
C ARG A 359 -4.76 23.46 -30.60
N LEU A 360 -5.97 23.17 -30.10
CA LEU A 360 -6.63 21.88 -30.33
C LEU A 360 -6.83 21.58 -31.82
N CYS A 361 -7.15 22.58 -32.63
CA CYS A 361 -7.34 22.41 -34.08
C CYS A 361 -6.04 22.05 -34.82
N GLU A 362 -4.88 22.32 -34.24
CA GLU A 362 -3.55 22.02 -34.80
C GLU A 362 -3.00 20.68 -34.25
N ASN A 363 -3.65 20.09 -33.24
CA ASN A 363 -3.18 18.89 -32.56
C ASN A 363 -3.73 17.62 -33.22
N GLU A 364 -2.95 17.04 -34.14
CA GLU A 364 -3.29 15.79 -34.84
C GLU A 364 -3.39 14.57 -33.90
N ALA A 365 -2.82 14.64 -32.70
CA ALA A 365 -2.83 13.54 -31.74
C ALA A 365 -4.11 13.49 -30.89
N VAL A 366 -4.99 14.50 -30.97
CA VAL A 366 -6.19 14.60 -30.12
C VAL A 366 -7.42 14.87 -30.98
N GLU A 367 -8.40 13.98 -30.87
CA GLU A 367 -9.68 14.11 -31.56
C GLU A 367 -10.85 14.16 -30.58
N LEU A 368 -11.87 14.94 -30.93
CA LEU A 368 -13.15 14.97 -30.21
C LEU A 368 -14.14 14.03 -30.89
N ASP A 369 -14.36 12.86 -30.28
CA ASP A 369 -15.38 11.92 -30.72
C ASP A 369 -16.76 12.36 -30.20
N VAL A 370 -17.61 12.80 -31.11
CA VAL A 370 -19.01 13.22 -30.88
C VAL A 370 -20.04 12.14 -31.21
N SER A 371 -19.62 10.93 -31.58
CA SER A 371 -20.52 9.86 -32.02
C SER A 371 -21.42 9.29 -30.91
N GLY A 372 -20.99 9.42 -29.64
CA GLY A 372 -21.74 8.97 -28.47
C GLY A 372 -22.72 10.01 -27.93
N PRO A 373 -23.54 9.65 -26.91
CA PRO A 373 -24.45 10.59 -26.24
C PRO A 373 -23.72 11.75 -25.52
N LYS A 374 -22.40 11.68 -25.45
CA LYS A 374 -21.51 12.64 -24.79
C LYS A 374 -20.20 12.67 -25.58
N PRO A 375 -19.65 13.85 -25.91
CA PRO A 375 -18.34 13.94 -26.53
C PRO A 375 -17.26 13.37 -25.61
N ARG A 376 -16.28 12.71 -26.22
CA ARG A 376 -15.10 12.12 -25.56
C ARG A 376 -13.85 12.57 -26.30
N LEU A 377 -12.76 12.72 -25.55
CA LEU A 377 -11.44 12.98 -26.12
C LEU A 377 -10.76 11.65 -26.43
N THR A 378 -10.32 11.46 -27.67
CA THR A 378 -9.46 10.34 -28.05
C THR A 378 -8.04 10.87 -28.23
N ILE A 379 -7.07 10.17 -27.65
CA ILE A 379 -5.65 10.52 -27.75
C ILE A 379 -4.96 9.41 -28.53
N SER A 380 -4.30 9.76 -29.63
CA SER A 380 -3.51 8.83 -30.43
C SER A 380 -2.37 8.23 -29.59
N PRO A 381 -2.10 6.91 -29.71
CA PRO A 381 -0.95 6.29 -29.05
C PRO A 381 0.36 6.97 -29.46
N LEU A 382 1.29 7.10 -28.52
CA LEU A 382 2.64 7.56 -28.82
C LEU A 382 3.34 6.52 -29.71
N ALA A 383 3.96 6.98 -30.79
CA ALA A 383 4.87 6.15 -31.58
C ALA A 383 6.10 5.77 -30.73
N SER A 384 6.66 4.59 -31.00
CA SER A 384 7.95 4.19 -30.41
C SER A 384 9.04 5.19 -30.80
N LEU A 385 9.92 5.51 -29.86
CA LEU A 385 11.11 6.31 -30.16
C LEU A 385 12.00 5.54 -31.12
N ASP A 386 12.45 6.21 -32.18
CA ASP A 386 13.44 5.62 -33.09
C ASP A 386 14.75 5.38 -32.34
N GLU A 387 15.38 4.24 -32.58
CA GLU A 387 16.67 3.88 -32.02
C GLU A 387 17.73 4.01 -33.11
N PRO A 388 18.43 5.16 -33.18
CA PRO A 388 19.40 5.39 -34.23
C PRO A 388 20.54 4.37 -34.14
N ASP A 389 21.15 4.08 -35.29
CA ASP A 389 22.26 3.12 -35.35
C ASP A 389 23.46 3.58 -34.51
N SER A 390 23.62 4.89 -34.28
CA SER A 390 24.63 5.45 -33.38
C SER A 390 24.40 5.02 -31.93
N LEU A 391 23.17 5.10 -31.42
CA LEU A 391 22.81 4.63 -30.08
C LEU A 391 23.04 3.12 -29.92
N LYS A 392 22.60 2.32 -30.90
CA LYS A 392 22.79 0.86 -30.87
C LYS A 392 24.27 0.50 -30.86
N ARG A 393 25.08 1.18 -31.67
CA ARG A 393 26.53 1.01 -31.71
C ARG A 393 27.17 1.37 -30.37
N LEU A 394 26.83 2.54 -29.81
CA LEU A 394 27.35 2.99 -28.53
C LEU A 394 26.99 2.02 -27.39
N SER A 395 25.73 1.59 -27.32
CA SER A 395 25.27 0.64 -26.31
C SER A 395 26.01 -0.70 -26.44
N LYS A 396 26.29 -1.16 -27.66
CA LYS A 396 27.06 -2.38 -27.90
C LYS A 396 28.51 -2.21 -27.46
N MET A 397 29.19 -1.14 -27.87
CA MET A 397 30.57 -0.84 -27.49
C MET A 397 30.74 -0.80 -25.96
N ILE A 398 29.83 -0.14 -25.25
CA ILE A 398 29.84 -0.11 -23.79
C ILE A 398 29.64 -1.52 -23.22
N SER A 399 28.62 -2.25 -23.69
CA SER A 399 28.35 -3.62 -23.21
C SER A 399 29.54 -4.56 -23.40
N ASP A 400 30.25 -4.45 -24.52
CA ASP A 400 31.41 -5.29 -24.84
C ASP A 400 32.61 -4.95 -23.94
N LEU A 401 32.71 -3.72 -23.43
CA LEU A 401 33.76 -3.27 -22.50
C LEU A 401 33.50 -3.65 -21.03
N LEU A 402 32.24 -3.92 -20.63
CA LEU A 402 31.90 -4.18 -19.23
C LEU A 402 32.52 -5.49 -18.73
N PRO A 403 33.29 -5.47 -17.62
CA PRO A 403 33.91 -6.68 -17.09
C PRO A 403 32.87 -7.64 -16.52
N PRO A 404 33.10 -8.97 -16.61
CA PRO A 404 32.24 -9.93 -15.95
C PRO A 404 32.46 -9.85 -14.43
N VAL A 405 31.38 -9.97 -13.65
CA VAL A 405 31.46 -9.87 -12.18
C VAL A 405 30.47 -10.77 -11.49
N ASP A 406 30.88 -11.41 -10.40
CA ASP A 406 29.95 -12.11 -9.51
C ASP A 406 29.21 -11.10 -8.64
N LEU A 407 27.90 -11.28 -8.44
CA LEU A 407 27.10 -10.37 -7.62
C LEU A 407 27.64 -10.24 -6.17
N THR A 408 28.29 -11.28 -5.64
CA THR A 408 28.95 -11.25 -4.33
C THR A 408 30.15 -10.29 -4.30
N GLU A 409 30.95 -10.27 -5.37
CA GLU A 409 32.11 -9.36 -5.47
C GLU A 409 31.64 -7.93 -5.76
N LEU A 410 30.60 -7.76 -6.58
CA LEU A 410 29.97 -6.48 -6.86
C LEU A 410 29.54 -5.79 -5.55
N LEU A 411 28.90 -6.50 -4.63
CA LEU A 411 28.49 -5.93 -3.34
C LEU A 411 29.68 -5.47 -2.50
N LEU A 412 30.77 -6.24 -2.47
CA LEU A 412 31.98 -5.85 -1.75
C LEU A 412 32.64 -4.62 -2.38
N GLU A 413 32.62 -4.54 -3.70
CA GLU A 413 33.21 -3.44 -4.47
C GLU A 413 32.41 -2.15 -4.29
N ILE A 414 31.08 -2.23 -4.37
CA ILE A 414 30.21 -1.10 -4.06
C ILE A 414 30.37 -0.66 -2.60
N ASN A 415 30.59 -1.60 -1.67
CA ASN A 415 30.92 -1.23 -0.30
C ASN A 415 32.27 -0.49 -0.21
N ALA A 416 33.29 -0.88 -0.98
CA ALA A 416 34.57 -0.17 -1.00
C ALA A 416 34.42 1.28 -1.50
N HIS A 417 33.51 1.53 -2.44
CA HIS A 417 33.22 2.89 -2.93
C HIS A 417 32.37 3.74 -1.98
N THR A 418 31.41 3.14 -1.27
CA THR A 418 30.34 3.88 -0.57
C THR A 418 30.35 3.74 0.96
N GLY A 419 30.99 2.70 1.48
CA GLY A 419 30.92 2.33 2.89
C GLY A 419 29.52 1.90 3.36
N PHE A 420 28.61 1.49 2.45
CA PHE A 420 27.21 1.22 2.83
C PHE A 420 27.07 0.13 3.91
N ALA A 421 28.02 -0.80 4.03
CA ALA A 421 27.98 -1.84 5.06
C ALA A 421 28.10 -1.25 6.49
N ASP A 422 28.69 -0.06 6.65
CA ASP A 422 28.82 0.60 7.95
C ASP A 422 27.48 1.11 8.51
N GLU A 423 26.48 1.29 7.64
CA GLU A 423 25.10 1.61 8.05
C GLU A 423 24.41 0.44 8.73
N PHE A 424 24.94 -0.77 8.60
CA PHE A 424 24.49 -1.91 9.39
C PHE A 424 25.14 -1.83 10.77
N PHE A 425 24.54 -1.05 11.67
CA PHE A 425 24.95 -1.01 13.08
C PHE A 425 24.32 -2.14 13.89
N HIS A 426 24.91 -2.51 15.02
CA HIS A 426 24.37 -3.55 15.89
C HIS A 426 23.12 -3.05 16.64
N ALA A 427 22.06 -3.87 16.70
CA ALA A 427 20.76 -3.51 17.30
C ALA A 427 20.82 -3.03 18.77
N SER A 428 21.86 -3.44 19.51
CA SER A 428 22.06 -3.07 20.92
C SER A 428 22.95 -1.86 21.18
N GLU A 429 23.27 -1.03 20.17
CA GLU A 429 24.11 0.20 20.26
C GLU A 429 25.53 0.05 20.88
N ALA A 430 25.86 -1.12 21.44
CA ALA A 430 27.21 -1.49 21.79
C ALA A 430 27.98 -1.74 20.49
N SER A 431 29.05 -0.98 20.27
CA SER A 431 29.99 -1.14 19.17
C SER A 431 30.73 -2.48 19.31
N ALA A 432 30.04 -3.58 18.98
CA ALA A 432 30.67 -4.86 18.72
C ALA A 432 31.35 -4.74 17.36
N ARG A 433 32.56 -4.17 17.33
CA ARG A 433 33.41 -4.24 16.15
C ARG A 433 33.71 -5.71 15.93
N VAL A 434 33.30 -6.24 14.78
CA VAL A 434 33.66 -7.59 14.41
C VAL A 434 34.35 -7.54 13.06
N ASP A 435 35.45 -8.28 12.98
CA ASP A 435 36.25 -8.37 11.77
C ASP A 435 35.42 -8.93 10.60
N ASP A 436 35.77 -8.46 9.39
CA ASP A 436 35.14 -8.85 8.12
C ASP A 436 33.61 -8.75 8.10
N LEU A 437 33.04 -7.81 8.86
CA LEU A 437 31.60 -7.55 8.87
C LEU A 437 31.04 -7.29 7.45
N PRO A 438 31.69 -6.52 6.56
CA PRO A 438 31.21 -6.32 5.19
C PRO A 438 30.99 -7.62 4.40
N VAL A 439 31.84 -8.64 4.63
CA VAL A 439 31.69 -9.96 4.01
C VAL A 439 30.45 -10.68 4.55
N SER A 440 30.27 -10.69 5.88
CA SER A 440 29.08 -11.30 6.50
C SER A 440 27.79 -10.58 6.07
N ILE A 441 27.80 -9.25 5.98
CA ILE A 441 26.65 -8.45 5.54
C ILE A 441 26.33 -8.75 4.08
N SER A 442 27.32 -8.71 3.19
CA SER A 442 27.13 -9.01 1.75
C SER A 442 26.55 -10.41 1.55
N ALA A 443 27.02 -11.41 2.30
CA ALA A 443 26.44 -12.75 2.27
C ALA A 443 24.97 -12.79 2.75
N VAL A 444 24.64 -12.10 3.84
CA VAL A 444 23.25 -12.02 4.31
C VAL A 444 22.35 -11.30 3.30
N LEU A 445 22.85 -10.23 2.67
CA LEU A 445 22.11 -9.50 1.63
C LEU A 445 21.84 -10.40 0.42
N MET A 446 22.85 -11.14 -0.05
CA MET A 446 22.70 -12.12 -1.13
C MET A 446 21.67 -13.19 -0.82
N ALA A 447 21.70 -13.76 0.39
CA ALA A 447 20.75 -14.79 0.78
C ALA A 447 19.28 -14.33 0.72
N GLU A 448 19.02 -13.08 1.14
CA GLU A 448 17.68 -12.51 1.17
C GLU A 448 17.23 -11.98 -0.20
N ALA A 449 18.07 -11.20 -0.89
CA ALA A 449 17.76 -10.63 -2.21
C ALA A 449 17.57 -11.73 -3.27
N CYS A 450 18.47 -12.72 -3.31
CA CYS A 450 18.38 -13.82 -4.28
C CYS A 450 17.35 -14.88 -3.88
N ASN A 451 16.76 -14.80 -2.68
CA ASN A 451 15.79 -15.75 -2.14
C ASN A 451 16.32 -17.21 -2.07
N ILE A 452 17.63 -17.37 -1.85
CA ILE A 452 18.33 -18.68 -1.81
C ILE A 452 18.56 -19.19 -0.37
N GLY A 453 18.40 -18.33 0.63
CA GLY A 453 18.72 -18.65 2.02
C GLY A 453 20.22 -18.66 2.30
N LEU A 454 20.61 -18.94 3.56
CA LEU A 454 22.01 -18.85 3.98
C LEU A 454 22.85 -20.06 3.58
N GLU A 455 22.24 -21.24 3.39
CA GLU A 455 22.95 -22.51 3.21
C GLU A 455 23.99 -22.49 2.07
N PRO A 456 23.71 -21.95 0.87
CA PRO A 456 24.69 -21.90 -0.22
C PRO A 456 25.94 -21.06 0.07
N LEU A 457 25.83 -20.12 1.03
CA LEU A 457 26.86 -19.13 1.35
C LEU A 457 27.72 -19.54 2.54
N ILE A 458 27.39 -20.64 3.23
CA ILE A 458 28.14 -21.09 4.39
C ILE A 458 29.50 -21.65 3.94
N ARG A 459 30.56 -21.18 4.60
CA ARG A 459 31.91 -21.73 4.49
C ARG A 459 32.47 -21.93 5.90
N SER A 460 32.72 -23.18 6.27
CA SER A 460 33.19 -23.53 7.63
C SER A 460 34.62 -23.06 7.90
N ASN A 461 35.43 -22.94 6.86
CA ASN A 461 36.82 -22.49 6.90
C ASN A 461 37.00 -20.97 6.87
N VAL A 462 35.93 -20.19 6.66
CA VAL A 462 35.97 -18.72 6.64
C VAL A 462 35.16 -18.18 7.82
N PRO A 463 35.79 -17.59 8.86
CA PRO A 463 35.10 -17.13 10.06
C PRO A 463 33.87 -16.25 9.78
N ALA A 464 34.00 -15.33 8.81
CA ALA A 464 32.96 -14.41 8.36
C ALA A 464 31.73 -15.09 7.71
N LEU A 465 31.87 -16.33 7.23
CA LEU A 465 30.85 -17.07 6.48
C LEU A 465 30.40 -18.35 7.20
N THR A 466 30.76 -18.53 8.48
CA THR A 466 30.25 -19.66 9.26
C THR A 466 28.75 -19.55 9.49
N ARG A 467 28.06 -20.69 9.64
CA ARG A 467 26.61 -20.73 9.92
C ARG A 467 26.22 -19.88 11.12
N HIS A 468 27.00 -19.96 12.21
CA HIS A 468 26.75 -19.17 13.41
C HIS A 468 26.89 -17.67 13.12
N ARG A 469 27.96 -17.26 12.44
CA ARG A 469 28.24 -15.87 12.07
C ARG A 469 27.14 -15.26 11.21
N LEU A 470 26.69 -15.96 10.17
CA LEU A 470 25.66 -15.44 9.27
C LEU A 470 24.28 -15.31 9.96
N ASN A 471 23.89 -16.32 10.75
CA ASN A 471 22.65 -16.23 11.54
C ASN A 471 22.70 -15.09 12.55
N TRP A 472 23.84 -14.92 13.23
CA TRP A 472 24.06 -13.82 14.17
C TRP A 472 24.02 -12.46 13.47
N THR A 473 24.67 -12.32 12.31
CA THR A 473 24.69 -11.08 11.53
C THR A 473 23.27 -10.72 11.10
N LYS A 474 22.54 -11.65 10.49
CA LYS A 474 21.15 -11.46 10.10
C LYS A 474 20.26 -11.01 11.27
N ALA A 475 20.41 -11.61 12.44
CA ALA A 475 19.56 -11.31 13.59
C ALA A 475 19.86 -9.95 14.24
N ASN A 476 21.09 -9.46 14.17
CA ASN A 476 21.53 -8.26 14.91
C ASN A 476 21.77 -7.03 14.02
N TYR A 477 21.92 -7.21 12.71
CA TYR A 477 22.32 -6.16 11.77
C TYR A 477 21.30 -5.88 10.67
N LEU A 478 20.64 -6.92 10.13
CA LEU A 478 19.66 -6.75 9.06
C LEU A 478 18.29 -6.32 9.62
N ARG A 479 17.83 -5.13 9.26
CA ARG A 479 16.51 -4.59 9.62
C ARG A 479 16.12 -3.48 8.64
N ALA A 480 14.82 -3.23 8.51
CA ALA A 480 14.29 -2.15 7.66
C ALA A 480 15.03 -0.81 7.84
N GLU A 481 15.37 -0.40 9.08
CA GLU A 481 16.09 0.86 9.31
C GLU A 481 17.50 0.85 8.70
N THR A 482 18.30 -0.20 8.91
CA THR A 482 19.67 -0.26 8.35
C THR A 482 19.68 -0.45 6.86
N ILE A 483 18.71 -1.20 6.33
CA ILE A 483 18.53 -1.33 4.88
C ILE A 483 18.20 0.05 4.29
N THR A 484 17.34 0.83 4.93
CA THR A 484 16.96 2.18 4.47
C THR A 484 18.15 3.12 4.50
N SER A 485 18.91 3.17 5.59
CA SER A 485 20.12 4.02 5.69
C SER A 485 21.22 3.59 4.71
N ALA A 486 21.46 2.29 4.56
CA ALA A 486 22.40 1.78 3.56
C ALA A 486 21.95 2.13 2.13
N ASN A 487 20.65 2.05 1.86
CA ASN A 487 20.09 2.41 0.56
C ASN A 487 20.25 3.90 0.27
N ALA A 488 20.01 4.77 1.26
CA ALA A 488 20.24 6.21 1.15
C ALA A 488 21.69 6.50 0.74
N ARG A 489 22.69 5.84 1.34
CA ARG A 489 24.10 5.99 0.90
C ARG A 489 24.31 5.63 -0.56
N LEU A 490 23.71 4.54 -1.06
CA LEU A 490 23.86 4.17 -2.47
C LEU A 490 23.19 5.17 -3.41
N VAL A 491 21.99 5.64 -3.05
CA VAL A 491 21.23 6.64 -3.81
C VAL A 491 21.98 7.97 -3.86
N ASP A 492 22.48 8.44 -2.72
CA ASP A 492 23.21 9.70 -2.61
C ASP A 492 24.51 9.65 -3.42
N PHE A 493 25.23 8.53 -3.37
CA PHE A 493 26.43 8.33 -4.16
C PHE A 493 26.11 8.31 -5.67
N GLN A 494 25.06 7.59 -6.09
CA GLN A 494 24.60 7.57 -7.48
C GLN A 494 24.35 8.99 -8.02
N ALA A 495 23.71 9.86 -7.23
CA ALA A 495 23.40 11.23 -7.62
C ALA A 495 24.64 12.11 -7.88
N THR A 496 25.82 11.70 -7.37
CA THR A 496 27.09 12.40 -7.62
C THR A 496 27.73 12.04 -8.96
N LEU A 497 27.30 10.95 -9.61
CA LEU A 497 27.94 10.46 -10.83
C LEU A 497 27.54 11.30 -12.05
N PRO A 498 28.49 11.68 -12.93
CA PRO A 498 28.19 12.49 -14.11
C PRO A 498 27.13 11.87 -15.01
N LEU A 499 27.23 10.57 -15.30
CA LEU A 499 26.25 9.85 -16.11
C LEU A 499 24.83 9.87 -15.49
N ALA A 500 24.73 9.79 -14.16
CA ALA A 500 23.43 9.87 -13.49
C ALA A 500 22.79 11.26 -13.64
N GLN A 501 23.59 12.32 -13.57
CA GLN A 501 23.14 13.70 -13.75
C GLN A 501 22.67 14.00 -15.17
N ILE A 502 23.14 13.25 -16.17
CA ILE A 502 22.63 13.34 -17.55
C ILE A 502 21.20 12.77 -17.65
N TRP A 503 20.86 11.72 -16.88
CA TRP A 503 19.52 11.11 -16.93
C TRP A 503 18.44 11.93 -16.24
N GLY A 504 18.80 12.72 -15.22
CA GLY A 504 17.90 13.57 -14.47
C GLY A 504 18.54 14.16 -13.20
N GLY A 505 17.88 15.16 -12.61
CA GLY A 505 18.36 15.85 -11.40
C GLY A 505 17.86 15.23 -10.09
N GLY A 506 17.01 14.20 -10.14
CA GLY A 506 16.40 13.59 -8.96
C GLY A 506 15.06 14.21 -8.55
N GLU A 507 14.52 15.15 -9.33
CA GLU A 507 13.24 15.81 -9.07
C GLU A 507 12.04 15.03 -9.63
N VAL A 508 12.26 14.07 -10.53
CA VAL A 508 11.21 13.22 -11.11
C VAL A 508 11.33 11.80 -10.59
N ALA A 509 10.20 11.21 -10.23
CA ALA A 509 10.12 9.83 -9.77
C ALA A 509 8.94 9.07 -10.38
N SER A 510 8.99 7.75 -10.32
CA SER A 510 7.84 6.87 -10.55
C SER A 510 7.62 5.93 -9.39
N ALA A 511 6.38 5.52 -9.16
CA ALA A 511 6.04 4.45 -8.23
C ALA A 511 5.18 3.36 -8.87
N ASP A 512 5.68 2.12 -8.84
CA ASP A 512 5.02 0.95 -9.41
C ASP A 512 5.19 -0.30 -8.52
N GLY A 513 4.25 -1.23 -8.63
CA GLY A 513 4.13 -2.42 -7.81
C GLY A 513 4.68 -3.69 -8.46
N MET A 514 5.76 -4.24 -7.91
CA MET A 514 6.26 -5.56 -8.24
C MET A 514 5.50 -6.64 -7.45
N ARG A 515 4.87 -7.60 -8.16
CA ARG A 515 3.90 -8.55 -7.55
C ARG A 515 4.54 -9.91 -7.30
N PHE A 516 4.44 -10.41 -6.07
CA PHE A 516 5.03 -11.69 -5.67
C PHE A 516 3.98 -12.67 -5.15
N VAL A 517 4.08 -13.93 -5.59
CA VAL A 517 3.25 -15.02 -5.05
C VAL A 517 3.75 -15.37 -3.65
N THR A 518 2.80 -15.55 -2.72
CA THR A 518 3.07 -15.91 -1.33
C THR A 518 2.32 -17.21 -0.99
N PRO A 519 2.98 -18.38 -1.11
CA PRO A 519 2.33 -19.67 -0.90
C PRO A 519 2.07 -19.96 0.59
N VAL A 520 2.78 -19.29 1.49
CA VAL A 520 2.57 -19.42 2.94
C VAL A 520 1.33 -18.67 3.39
N ARG A 521 0.66 -19.18 4.43
CA ARG A 521 -0.45 -18.45 5.06
C ARG A 521 0.08 -17.19 5.75
N THR A 522 -0.47 -16.05 5.38
CA THR A 522 -0.22 -14.74 5.98
C THR A 522 -1.48 -13.88 5.83
N ILE A 523 -1.69 -12.94 6.75
CA ILE A 523 -2.76 -11.94 6.67
C ILE A 523 -2.46 -10.87 5.61
N ASN A 524 -1.19 -10.68 5.25
CA ASN A 524 -0.75 -9.65 4.31
C ASN A 524 -0.92 -10.03 2.84
N ALA A 525 -1.13 -11.30 2.50
CA ALA A 525 -1.29 -11.73 1.11
C ALA A 525 -2.74 -11.63 0.66
N GLY A 526 -3.01 -11.02 -0.50
CA GLY A 526 -4.34 -10.87 -1.07
C GLY A 526 -4.58 -11.79 -2.27
N PRO A 527 -5.81 -12.28 -2.52
CA PRO A 527 -6.15 -12.94 -3.77
C PRO A 527 -6.34 -11.92 -4.89
N ASN A 528 -5.71 -12.14 -6.05
CA ASN A 528 -5.96 -11.35 -7.26
C ASN A 528 -5.78 -12.24 -8.49
N ARG A 529 -6.88 -12.54 -9.19
CA ARG A 529 -6.85 -13.47 -10.34
C ARG A 529 -5.96 -12.99 -11.48
N LYS A 530 -5.85 -11.67 -11.69
CA LYS A 530 -5.02 -11.08 -12.76
C LYS A 530 -3.54 -11.35 -12.51
N TYR A 531 -3.09 -11.17 -11.26
CA TYR A 531 -1.65 -11.19 -10.93
C TYR A 531 -1.16 -12.50 -10.30
N PHE A 532 -2.03 -13.21 -9.60
CA PHE A 532 -1.65 -14.41 -8.83
C PHE A 532 -2.43 -15.67 -9.25
N GLY A 533 -3.31 -15.58 -10.25
CA GLY A 533 -4.16 -16.69 -10.65
C GLY A 533 -5.03 -17.20 -9.50
N ASN A 534 -4.88 -18.48 -9.14
CA ASN A 534 -5.57 -19.09 -8.00
C ASN A 534 -4.83 -18.89 -6.66
N ASN A 535 -3.61 -18.35 -6.70
CA ASN A 535 -2.79 -18.12 -5.52
C ASN A 535 -3.10 -16.75 -4.88
N ARG A 536 -2.40 -16.47 -3.78
CA ARG A 536 -2.38 -15.17 -3.11
C ARG A 536 -0.98 -14.58 -3.22
N GLY A 537 -0.88 -13.27 -3.11
CA GLY A 537 0.40 -12.59 -3.18
C GLY A 537 0.42 -11.24 -2.50
N ILE A 538 1.63 -10.70 -2.42
CA ILE A 538 1.94 -9.36 -1.93
C ILE A 538 2.44 -8.50 -3.09
N THR A 539 2.35 -7.19 -2.93
CA THR A 539 2.91 -6.21 -3.87
C THR A 539 3.99 -5.44 -3.16
N TRP A 540 5.20 -5.45 -3.72
CA TRP A 540 6.28 -4.57 -3.31
C TRP A 540 6.17 -3.30 -4.15
N TYR A 541 5.72 -2.21 -3.53
CA TYR A 541 5.53 -0.93 -4.19
C TYR A 541 6.80 -0.12 -4.10
N ASN A 542 7.46 0.06 -5.24
CA ASN A 542 8.82 0.55 -5.34
C ASN A 542 8.87 1.92 -6.02
N PHE A 543 9.74 2.79 -5.52
CA PHE A 543 9.89 4.17 -5.97
C PHE A 543 11.24 4.34 -6.65
N VAL A 544 11.23 4.84 -7.89
CA VAL A 544 12.41 4.94 -8.75
C VAL A 544 12.57 6.36 -9.25
N SER A 545 13.75 6.94 -9.08
CA SER A 545 14.11 8.27 -9.59
C SER A 545 14.37 8.25 -11.10
N ASP A 546 14.42 9.42 -11.70
CA ASP A 546 14.92 9.63 -13.06
C ASP A 546 16.42 9.30 -13.23
N GLN A 547 17.15 9.09 -12.13
CA GLN A 547 18.55 8.62 -12.09
C GLN A 547 18.68 7.09 -11.95
N TYR A 548 17.60 6.33 -12.20
CA TYR A 548 17.49 4.86 -12.08
C TYR A 548 17.63 4.29 -10.66
N SER A 549 17.85 5.13 -9.65
CA SER A 549 17.98 4.70 -8.26
C SER A 549 16.62 4.47 -7.60
N GLY A 550 16.48 3.34 -6.90
CA GLY A 550 15.29 3.03 -6.11
C GLY A 550 15.39 3.63 -4.72
N PHE A 551 14.65 4.69 -4.39
CA PHE A 551 14.85 5.43 -3.14
C PHE A 551 13.94 5.00 -1.99
N HIS A 552 12.85 4.29 -2.28
CA HIS A 552 11.93 3.81 -1.25
C HIS A 552 11.15 2.58 -1.73
N GLY A 553 10.65 1.77 -0.79
CA GLY A 553 9.81 0.62 -1.13
C GLY A 553 8.97 0.10 0.04
N ILE A 554 7.70 -0.21 -0.21
CA ILE A 554 6.72 -0.60 0.81
C ILE A 554 6.07 -1.94 0.44
N VAL A 555 5.87 -2.82 1.42
CA VAL A 555 5.11 -4.06 1.22
C VAL A 555 3.63 -3.81 1.45
N ILE A 556 2.84 -3.97 0.38
CA ILE A 556 1.40 -3.76 0.39
C ILE A 556 0.68 -5.10 0.16
N PRO A 557 -0.43 -5.35 0.86
CA PRO A 557 -1.34 -6.42 0.50
C PRO A 557 -1.83 -6.29 -0.95
N GLY A 558 -1.69 -7.35 -1.77
CA GLY A 558 -1.93 -7.32 -3.23
C GLY A 558 -3.37 -7.06 -3.72
N THR A 559 -4.23 -6.51 -2.87
CA THR A 559 -5.63 -6.12 -3.16
C THR A 559 -5.92 -4.64 -2.87
N LEU A 560 -5.01 -3.91 -2.22
CA LEU A 560 -5.21 -2.49 -1.93
C LEU A 560 -4.91 -1.64 -3.17
N ARG A 561 -5.47 -0.43 -3.21
CA ARG A 561 -5.17 0.53 -4.28
C ARG A 561 -3.80 1.15 -4.03
N ASP A 562 -2.85 0.88 -4.92
CA ASP A 562 -1.46 1.34 -4.86
C ASP A 562 -1.35 2.86 -4.63
N SER A 563 -2.25 3.66 -5.24
CA SER A 563 -2.37 5.12 -5.05
C SER A 563 -2.37 5.64 -3.61
N ILE A 564 -2.81 4.85 -2.63
CA ILE A 564 -2.90 5.29 -1.22
C ILE A 564 -1.50 5.43 -0.60
N PHE A 565 -0.53 4.67 -1.11
CA PHE A 565 0.81 4.55 -0.53
C PHE A 565 1.85 5.40 -1.25
N VAL A 566 1.49 6.04 -2.37
CA VAL A 566 2.40 6.89 -3.15
C VAL A 566 2.93 8.05 -2.30
N LEU A 567 2.02 8.77 -1.63
CA LEU A 567 2.36 9.88 -0.74
C LEU A 567 3.13 9.42 0.50
N GLU A 568 2.87 8.20 0.98
CA GLU A 568 3.60 7.62 2.11
C GLU A 568 5.08 7.48 1.76
N GLY A 569 5.39 6.85 0.62
CA GLY A 569 6.78 6.67 0.21
C GLY A 569 7.53 7.96 -0.11
N LEU A 570 6.86 8.99 -0.63
CA LEU A 570 7.48 10.30 -0.85
C LEU A 570 7.82 11.04 0.44
N LEU A 571 6.97 10.91 1.47
CA LEU A 571 7.16 11.60 2.75
C LEU A 571 8.09 10.85 3.71
N GLU A 572 8.21 9.53 3.58
CA GLU A 572 9.01 8.66 4.47
C GLU A 572 10.41 8.32 3.93
N GLN A 573 10.79 8.80 2.75
CA GLN A 573 12.11 8.56 2.17
C GLN A 573 13.23 9.31 2.94
N GLU A 574 14.41 8.70 3.07
CA GLU A 574 15.55 9.23 3.84
C GLU A 574 16.77 9.54 2.95
N THR A 575 16.58 9.67 1.65
CA THR A 575 17.65 9.95 0.67
C THR A 575 17.83 11.44 0.44
N GLY A 576 18.98 11.83 -0.13
CA GLY A 576 19.28 13.20 -0.56
C GLY A 576 18.48 13.66 -1.79
N LEU A 577 17.69 12.78 -2.42
CA LEU A 577 16.80 13.16 -3.52
C LEU A 577 15.63 14.01 -3.01
N ASN A 578 15.16 14.92 -3.86
CA ASN A 578 14.00 15.75 -3.59
C ASN A 578 12.98 15.69 -4.74
N PRO A 579 12.32 14.53 -4.94
CA PRO A 579 11.33 14.37 -6.00
C PRO A 579 10.15 15.34 -5.78
N THR A 580 9.86 16.14 -6.80
CA THR A 580 8.73 17.09 -6.82
C THR A 580 7.61 16.62 -7.75
N GLU A 581 7.93 15.79 -8.75
CA GLU A 581 6.97 15.16 -9.66
C GLU A 581 7.00 13.64 -9.49
N ILE A 582 5.82 13.01 -9.37
CA ILE A 582 5.70 11.56 -9.31
C ILE A 582 4.71 10.99 -10.35
N MET A 583 5.14 9.92 -10.99
CA MET A 583 4.41 9.22 -12.03
C MET A 583 3.96 7.85 -11.54
N THR A 584 2.72 7.48 -11.82
CA THR A 584 2.16 6.18 -11.40
C THR A 584 1.29 5.60 -12.50
N ASP A 585 0.98 4.32 -12.41
CA ASP A 585 -0.08 3.73 -13.24
C ASP A 585 -1.47 4.30 -12.89
N THR A 586 -2.43 4.13 -13.80
CA THR A 586 -3.82 4.63 -13.68
C THR A 586 -4.52 4.19 -12.40
N ALA A 587 -4.06 3.08 -11.80
CA ALA A 587 -4.72 2.39 -10.70
C ALA A 587 -4.78 3.23 -9.41
N GLY A 588 -5.78 4.10 -9.33
CA GLY A 588 -6.14 4.84 -8.12
C GLY A 588 -6.00 6.36 -8.20
N ALA A 589 -5.84 6.93 -9.39
CA ALA A 589 -6.03 8.36 -9.60
C ALA A 589 -7.45 8.78 -9.16
N SER A 590 -7.54 9.61 -8.11
CA SER A 590 -8.79 10.18 -7.61
C SER A 590 -8.60 11.65 -7.30
N GLU A 591 -9.69 12.42 -7.32
CA GLU A 591 -9.65 13.85 -7.02
C GLU A 591 -9.02 14.10 -5.65
N LEU A 592 -9.34 13.28 -4.63
CA LEU A 592 -8.73 13.42 -3.30
C LEU A 592 -7.19 13.33 -3.35
N VAL A 593 -6.65 12.37 -4.12
CA VAL A 593 -5.20 12.18 -4.24
C VAL A 593 -4.57 13.40 -4.92
N PHE A 594 -5.11 13.86 -6.05
CA PHE A 594 -4.65 15.10 -6.70
C PHE A 594 -4.66 16.30 -5.74
N GLY A 595 -5.70 16.43 -4.91
CA GLY A 595 -5.81 17.50 -3.91
C GLY A 595 -4.73 17.40 -2.83
N LEU A 596 -4.44 16.20 -2.32
CA LEU A 596 -3.39 16.00 -1.31
C LEU A 596 -1.99 16.26 -1.86
N PHE A 597 -1.71 15.83 -3.09
CA PHE A 597 -0.44 16.09 -3.77
C PHE A 597 -0.18 17.59 -3.90
N TRP A 598 -1.16 18.33 -4.41
CA TRP A 598 -1.07 19.79 -4.52
C TRP A 598 -0.88 20.47 -3.16
N LEU A 599 -1.62 20.05 -2.12
CA LEU A 599 -1.47 20.58 -0.77
C LEU A 599 -0.07 20.37 -0.19
N LEU A 600 0.59 19.26 -0.56
CA LEU A 600 1.93 18.93 -0.10
C LEU A 600 3.05 19.55 -0.97
N GLY A 601 2.68 20.21 -2.08
CA GLY A 601 3.62 20.84 -3.01
C GLY A 601 4.20 19.89 -4.05
N TYR A 602 3.53 18.76 -4.32
CA TYR A 602 3.97 17.75 -5.29
C TYR A 602 3.09 17.75 -6.53
N GLN A 603 3.70 17.50 -7.69
CA GLN A 603 3.03 17.25 -8.96
C GLN A 603 2.71 15.74 -9.08
N PHE A 604 1.42 15.42 -9.25
CA PHE A 604 0.96 14.04 -9.48
C PHE A 604 0.66 13.82 -10.95
N SER A 605 1.38 12.88 -11.58
CA SER A 605 1.36 12.67 -13.03
C SER A 605 1.04 11.21 -13.40
N PRO A 606 -0.19 10.71 -13.12
CA PRO A 606 -0.55 9.31 -13.36
C PRO A 606 -0.79 9.03 -14.85
N ARG A 607 -0.25 7.95 -15.42
CA ARG A 607 -0.62 7.51 -16.77
C ARG A 607 -2.10 7.14 -16.81
N LEU A 608 -2.96 7.93 -17.44
CA LEU A 608 -4.40 7.68 -17.52
C LEU A 608 -4.75 6.89 -18.78
N ALA A 609 -5.13 5.62 -18.62
CA ALA A 609 -5.54 4.75 -19.74
C ALA A 609 -6.86 5.20 -20.41
N ASP A 610 -7.70 5.97 -19.72
CA ASP A 610 -8.97 6.50 -20.23
C ASP A 610 -9.12 7.98 -19.86
N ALA A 611 -8.17 8.81 -20.32
CA ALA A 611 -8.24 10.27 -20.16
C ALA A 611 -9.52 10.83 -20.82
N GLY A 612 -9.99 10.20 -21.91
CA GLY A 612 -11.16 10.59 -22.69
C GLY A 612 -12.50 10.55 -21.98
N ALA A 613 -12.68 9.62 -21.03
CA ALA A 613 -13.88 9.53 -20.22
C ALA A 613 -13.85 10.41 -18.95
N SER A 614 -12.74 11.13 -18.71
CA SER A 614 -12.60 11.95 -17.51
C SER A 614 -13.49 13.20 -17.55
N VAL A 615 -13.98 13.62 -16.39
CA VAL A 615 -14.74 14.86 -16.23
C VAL A 615 -13.78 16.02 -16.01
N PHE A 616 -13.86 17.02 -16.88
CA PHE A 616 -13.13 18.29 -16.77
C PHE A 616 -13.98 19.29 -15.97
N TRP A 617 -13.34 20.05 -15.09
CA TRP A 617 -14.00 20.95 -14.15
C TRP A 617 -13.72 22.41 -14.45
N ARG A 618 -14.69 23.28 -14.21
CA ARG A 618 -14.55 24.74 -14.25
C ARG A 618 -14.70 25.33 -12.85
N MET A 619 -14.06 26.47 -12.64
CA MET A 619 -14.30 27.31 -11.46
C MET A 619 -15.30 28.42 -11.75
N ASP A 620 -15.18 29.07 -12.90
CA ASP A 620 -16.13 30.05 -13.39
C ASP A 620 -17.22 29.36 -14.23
N HIS A 621 -18.47 29.62 -13.87
CA HIS A 621 -19.64 29.07 -14.53
C HIS A 621 -19.83 29.65 -15.93
N ASP A 622 -19.54 30.95 -16.08
CA ASP A 622 -19.86 31.71 -17.28
C ASP A 622 -18.69 31.78 -18.27
N ALA A 623 -17.55 31.19 -17.90
CA ALA A 623 -16.39 31.11 -18.78
C ALA A 623 -16.69 30.26 -20.03
N ASP A 624 -16.40 30.81 -21.20
CA ASP A 624 -16.51 30.13 -22.49
C ASP A 624 -15.12 29.63 -22.97
N TYR A 625 -15.00 28.31 -23.15
CA TYR A 625 -13.79 27.63 -23.62
C TYR A 625 -13.95 27.05 -25.05
N GLY A 626 -14.97 27.51 -25.80
CA GLY A 626 -15.21 27.12 -27.18
C GLY A 626 -15.41 25.60 -27.34
N VAL A 627 -14.55 24.97 -28.15
CA VAL A 627 -14.61 23.53 -28.47
C VAL A 627 -14.48 22.61 -27.25
N LEU A 628 -13.88 23.09 -26.16
CA LEU A 628 -13.75 22.31 -24.92
C LEU A 628 -14.99 22.40 -24.04
N ASN A 629 -16.02 23.14 -24.45
CA ASN A 629 -17.16 23.39 -23.58
C ASN A 629 -17.91 22.11 -23.19
N ASP A 630 -18.09 21.21 -24.16
CA ASP A 630 -18.87 20.01 -23.97
C ASP A 630 -18.16 18.94 -23.14
N ILE A 631 -16.85 19.04 -22.94
CA ILE A 631 -16.11 18.16 -22.04
C ILE A 631 -15.98 18.76 -20.62
N ALA A 632 -15.89 20.08 -20.50
CA ALA A 632 -15.78 20.84 -19.25
C ALA A 632 -17.13 20.97 -18.53
N ARG A 633 -17.69 19.82 -18.13
CA ARG A 633 -19.05 19.68 -17.58
C ARG A 633 -19.12 19.75 -16.05
N GLY A 634 -17.99 19.57 -15.37
CA GLY A 634 -17.92 19.63 -13.92
C GLY A 634 -17.83 21.07 -13.42
N GLN A 635 -18.44 21.35 -12.26
CA GLN A 635 -18.32 22.62 -11.56
C GLN A 635 -17.68 22.41 -10.20
N SER A 636 -16.53 23.03 -9.97
CA SER A 636 -15.90 23.05 -8.65
C SER A 636 -16.48 24.19 -7.83
N ASP A 637 -16.57 24.01 -6.51
CA ASP A 637 -17.06 25.04 -5.58
C ASP A 637 -15.91 25.59 -4.71
N PRO A 638 -15.30 26.73 -5.09
CA PRO A 638 -14.17 27.29 -4.36
C PRO A 638 -14.51 27.70 -2.93
N ARG A 639 -15.79 27.95 -2.62
CA ARG A 639 -16.23 28.34 -1.27
C ARG A 639 -15.92 27.28 -0.22
N LYS A 640 -15.99 25.99 -0.60
CA LYS A 640 -15.63 24.88 0.29
C LYS A 640 -14.14 24.88 0.63
N ILE A 641 -13.31 25.29 -0.34
CA ILE A 641 -11.85 25.40 -0.18
C ILE A 641 -11.55 26.52 0.83
N VAL A 642 -12.12 27.71 0.64
CA VAL A 642 -11.97 28.85 1.57
C VAL A 642 -12.36 28.45 3.00
N LEU A 643 -13.52 27.83 3.16
CA LEU A 643 -14.07 27.49 4.47
C LEU A 643 -13.19 26.50 5.27
N GLN A 644 -12.43 25.66 4.59
CA GLN A 644 -11.62 24.59 5.19
C GLN A 644 -10.11 24.80 5.02
N TRP A 645 -9.67 25.97 4.55
CA TRP A 645 -8.28 26.21 4.16
C TRP A 645 -7.28 25.91 5.28
N ASP A 646 -7.49 26.48 6.48
CA ASP A 646 -6.58 26.27 7.59
C ASP A 646 -6.51 24.80 8.02
N GLU A 647 -7.64 24.09 7.96
CA GLU A 647 -7.74 22.67 8.29
C GLU A 647 -7.05 21.78 7.24
N MET A 648 -7.14 22.13 5.95
CA MET A 648 -6.42 21.47 4.86
C MET A 648 -4.91 21.61 5.04
N ILE A 649 -4.44 22.83 5.32
CA ILE A 649 -3.02 23.13 5.53
C ILE A 649 -2.51 22.47 6.82
N ARG A 650 -3.29 22.49 7.91
CA ARG A 650 -2.99 21.78 9.16
C ARG A 650 -2.86 20.28 8.93
N THR A 651 -3.73 19.70 8.11
CA THR A 651 -3.68 18.29 7.73
C THR A 651 -2.42 17.97 6.92
N ALA A 652 -2.14 18.74 5.86
CA ALA A 652 -0.94 18.57 5.04
C ALA A 652 0.35 18.77 5.85
N GLY A 653 0.40 19.77 6.72
CA GLY A 653 1.53 20.01 7.62
C GLY A 653 1.74 18.87 8.62
N SER A 654 0.66 18.28 9.14
CA SER A 654 0.75 17.12 10.04
C SER A 654 1.32 15.89 9.32
N LEU A 655 0.98 15.70 8.05
CA LEU A 655 1.56 14.65 7.20
C LEU A 655 3.05 14.93 6.93
N LYS A 656 3.40 16.15 6.50
CA LYS A 656 4.79 16.55 6.21
C LYS A 656 5.72 16.45 7.42
N LEU A 657 5.19 16.62 8.63
CA LEU A 657 5.93 16.45 9.89
C LEU A 657 5.90 15.02 10.45
N GLY A 658 5.33 14.05 9.73
CA GLY A 658 5.28 12.65 10.15
C GLY A 658 4.43 12.39 11.40
N LYS A 659 3.48 13.28 11.73
CA LYS A 659 2.62 13.12 12.92
C LYS A 659 1.55 12.05 12.73
N VAL A 660 1.10 11.83 11.49
CA VAL A 660 0.09 10.84 11.11
C VAL A 660 0.57 10.07 9.89
N GLN A 661 0.39 8.75 9.89
CA GLN A 661 0.65 7.92 8.71
C GLN A 661 -0.35 8.24 7.60
N VAL A 662 0.17 8.45 6.39
CA VAL A 662 -0.62 8.85 5.21
C VAL A 662 -1.69 7.80 4.89
N SER A 663 -1.33 6.52 4.81
CA SER A 663 -2.29 5.46 4.49
C SER A 663 -3.44 5.37 5.49
N VAL A 664 -3.19 5.64 6.78
CA VAL A 664 -4.24 5.65 7.82
C VAL A 664 -5.20 6.82 7.59
N LEU A 665 -4.66 8.02 7.35
CA LEU A 665 -5.48 9.21 7.09
C LEU A 665 -6.27 9.07 5.78
N VAL A 666 -5.61 8.73 4.67
CA VAL A 666 -6.23 8.61 3.35
C VAL A 666 -7.33 7.54 3.34
N ARG A 667 -7.16 6.42 4.05
CA ARG A 667 -8.22 5.41 4.22
C ARG A 667 -9.46 5.97 4.92
N SER A 668 -9.27 6.82 5.93
CA SER A 668 -10.38 7.48 6.63
C SER A 668 -11.14 8.46 5.72
N LEU A 669 -10.42 9.13 4.79
CA LEU A 669 -10.98 10.11 3.87
C LEU A 669 -11.69 9.46 2.65
N LEU A 670 -11.14 8.38 2.09
CA LEU A 670 -11.61 7.78 0.82
C LEU A 670 -12.91 6.97 0.92
N LYS A 671 -13.30 6.47 2.10
CA LYS A 671 -14.37 5.46 2.25
C LYS A 671 -15.69 5.99 2.81
N SER A 672 -16.11 7.22 2.47
CA SER A 672 -17.38 7.77 2.95
C SER A 672 -18.41 8.01 1.85
N GLU A 673 -19.65 7.52 2.06
CA GLU A 673 -20.83 7.94 1.29
C GLU A 673 -21.25 9.40 1.60
N ARG A 674 -20.74 9.96 2.71
CA ARG A 674 -20.94 11.36 3.13
C ARG A 674 -19.58 11.94 3.52
N PRO A 675 -18.78 12.43 2.57
CA PRO A 675 -17.46 12.98 2.86
C PRO A 675 -17.58 14.19 3.79
N SER A 676 -16.65 14.31 4.75
CA SER A 676 -16.58 15.45 5.67
C SER A 676 -16.32 16.78 4.92
N GLY A 677 -16.57 17.93 5.55
CA GLY A 677 -16.26 19.24 4.96
C GLY A 677 -14.81 19.34 4.48
N LEU A 678 -13.87 18.89 5.31
CA LEU A 678 -12.44 18.80 4.95
C LEU A 678 -12.20 17.89 3.74
N THR A 679 -12.77 16.68 3.74
CA THR A 679 -12.64 15.74 2.61
C THR A 679 -13.19 16.35 1.31
N GLN A 680 -14.34 17.01 1.39
CA GLN A 680 -14.95 17.69 0.25
C GLN A 680 -14.06 18.80 -0.27
N ALA A 681 -13.50 19.63 0.61
CA ALA A 681 -12.61 20.73 0.22
C ALA A 681 -11.33 20.24 -0.48
N ILE A 682 -10.71 19.16 0.02
CA ILE A 682 -9.56 18.52 -0.64
C ILE A 682 -9.96 17.97 -2.03
N ILE A 683 -11.15 17.36 -2.14
CA ILE A 683 -11.69 16.89 -3.43
C ILE A 683 -11.91 18.06 -4.40
N GLU A 684 -12.43 19.22 -3.95
CA GLU A 684 -12.63 20.38 -4.83
C GLU A 684 -11.29 20.89 -5.41
N VAL A 685 -10.27 21.08 -4.57
CA VAL A 685 -8.90 21.41 -5.04
C VAL A 685 -8.38 20.35 -6.00
N GLY A 686 -8.62 19.08 -5.68
CA GLY A 686 -8.22 17.95 -6.48
C GLY A 686 -8.87 17.88 -7.87
N ARG A 687 -10.13 18.31 -8.00
CA ARG A 687 -10.83 18.43 -9.29
C ARG A 687 -10.16 19.44 -10.20
N ILE A 688 -9.77 20.59 -9.63
CA ILE A 688 -9.08 21.64 -10.38
C ILE A 688 -7.70 21.15 -10.85
N ASN A 689 -6.90 20.60 -9.94
CA ASN A 689 -5.56 20.10 -10.26
C ASN A 689 -5.58 18.91 -11.24
N LYS A 690 -6.54 18.00 -11.09
CA LYS A 690 -6.76 16.91 -12.07
C LYS A 690 -7.11 17.47 -13.44
N THR A 691 -7.91 18.54 -13.52
CA THR A 691 -8.27 19.18 -14.79
C THR A 691 -7.07 19.86 -15.43
N LEU A 692 -6.26 20.60 -14.65
CA LEU A 692 -4.99 21.18 -15.11
C LEU A 692 -4.05 20.10 -15.66
N TYR A 693 -3.89 19.00 -14.93
CA TYR A 693 -3.12 17.84 -15.37
C TYR A 693 -3.65 17.29 -16.70
N LEU A 694 -4.96 17.05 -16.81
CA LEU A 694 -5.59 16.52 -18.02
C LEU A 694 -5.40 17.45 -19.23
N LEU A 695 -5.53 18.76 -19.04
CA LEU A 695 -5.30 19.76 -20.09
C LEU A 695 -3.86 19.72 -20.59
N ASN A 696 -2.87 19.66 -19.70
CA ASN A 696 -1.47 19.49 -20.09
C ASN A 696 -1.23 18.14 -20.77
N TYR A 697 -1.87 17.08 -20.28
CA TYR A 697 -1.71 15.73 -20.82
C TYR A 697 -2.24 15.60 -22.25
N ILE A 698 -3.32 16.27 -22.61
CA ILE A 698 -3.85 16.25 -23.99
C ILE A 698 -3.06 17.16 -24.93
N ASP A 699 -2.62 18.31 -24.43
CA ASP A 699 -2.00 19.36 -25.24
C ASP A 699 -0.52 19.10 -25.53
N ASP A 700 0.21 18.52 -24.57
CA ASP A 700 1.66 18.38 -24.62
C ASP A 700 2.06 16.90 -24.82
N GLU A 701 2.56 16.58 -26.02
CA GLU A 701 3.06 15.24 -26.34
C GLU A 701 4.34 14.90 -25.55
N ASP A 702 5.26 15.85 -25.39
CA ASP A 702 6.50 15.65 -24.65
C ASP A 702 6.23 15.35 -23.17
N TYR A 703 5.21 15.99 -22.60
CA TYR A 703 4.73 15.69 -21.25
C TYR A 703 4.23 14.25 -21.13
N ARG A 704 3.40 13.78 -22.07
CA ARG A 704 2.94 12.38 -22.11
C ARG A 704 4.11 11.41 -22.26
N ARG A 705 5.05 11.74 -23.15
CA ARG A 705 6.24 10.94 -23.44
C ARG A 705 7.14 10.83 -22.23
N ARG A 706 7.39 11.93 -21.51
CA ARG A 706 8.17 11.94 -20.26
C ARG A 706 7.56 11.02 -19.20
N ILE A 707 6.23 11.06 -19.04
CA ILE A 707 5.50 10.15 -18.14
C ILE A 707 5.74 8.69 -18.51
N LEU A 708 5.62 8.35 -19.80
CA LEU A 708 5.81 6.99 -20.27
C LEU A 708 7.27 6.52 -20.09
N THR A 709 8.25 7.35 -20.44
CA THR A 709 9.67 7.04 -20.29
C THR A 709 10.02 6.69 -18.85
N GLN A 710 9.56 7.48 -17.89
CA GLN A 710 9.85 7.23 -16.48
C GLN A 710 9.17 5.94 -15.97
N LEU A 711 7.93 5.66 -16.38
CA LEU A 711 7.27 4.40 -16.03
C LEU A 711 8.01 3.18 -16.63
N ASN A 712 8.48 3.29 -17.87
CA ASN A 712 9.28 2.24 -18.53
C ASN A 712 10.62 2.00 -17.82
N ARG A 713 11.24 3.03 -17.22
CA ARG A 713 12.42 2.86 -16.35
C ARG A 713 12.10 2.01 -15.13
N GLY A 714 10.96 2.26 -14.48
CA GLY A 714 10.46 1.44 -13.38
C GLY A 714 10.25 -0.04 -13.77
N GLU A 715 9.60 -0.28 -14.91
CA GLU A 715 9.38 -1.63 -15.44
C GLU A 715 10.68 -2.36 -15.77
N SER A 716 11.62 -1.68 -16.45
CA SER A 716 12.94 -2.23 -16.74
C SER A 716 13.72 -2.56 -15.46
N ARG A 717 13.62 -1.72 -14.42
CA ARG A 717 14.25 -2.01 -13.11
C ARG A 717 13.63 -3.23 -12.44
N HIS A 718 12.33 -3.46 -12.60
CA HIS A 718 11.68 -4.69 -12.12
C HIS A 718 12.24 -5.95 -12.80
N ALA A 719 12.67 -5.88 -14.06
CA ALA A 719 13.32 -7.00 -14.73
C ALA A 719 14.66 -7.36 -14.05
N VAL A 720 15.49 -6.38 -13.69
CA VAL A 720 16.73 -6.61 -12.92
C VAL A 720 16.43 -7.23 -11.56
N ALA A 721 15.45 -6.69 -10.83
CA ALA A 721 15.03 -7.24 -9.55
C ALA A 721 14.49 -8.67 -9.66
N ARG A 722 13.81 -9.03 -10.77
CA ARG A 722 13.40 -10.41 -11.05
C ARG A 722 14.60 -11.33 -11.28
N ALA A 723 15.60 -10.88 -12.02
CA ALA A 723 16.81 -11.66 -12.27
C ALA A 723 17.56 -11.96 -10.97
N ILE A 724 17.66 -10.96 -10.07
CA ILE A 724 18.24 -11.14 -8.74
C ILE A 724 17.40 -12.12 -7.92
N CYS A 725 16.08 -11.91 -7.81
CA CYS A 725 15.17 -12.73 -6.99
C CYS A 725 14.72 -14.02 -7.70
N HIS A 726 15.67 -14.92 -7.99
CA HIS A 726 15.43 -16.17 -8.72
C HIS A 726 15.13 -17.38 -7.81
N GLY A 727 15.63 -17.38 -6.57
CA GLY A 727 15.47 -18.48 -5.63
C GLY A 727 14.00 -18.78 -5.30
N GLN A 728 13.69 -20.04 -5.00
CA GLN A 728 12.34 -20.52 -4.68
C GLN A 728 11.27 -20.11 -5.72
N LYS A 729 11.63 -20.05 -7.01
CA LYS A 729 10.75 -19.60 -8.11
C LYS A 729 10.28 -18.15 -7.96
N GLY A 730 11.02 -17.32 -7.24
CA GLY A 730 10.61 -15.95 -6.91
C GLY A 730 9.41 -15.86 -5.96
N GLU A 731 9.04 -16.95 -5.28
CA GLU A 731 7.95 -16.96 -4.29
C GLU A 731 8.44 -16.44 -2.94
N ILE A 732 7.70 -15.50 -2.33
CA ILE A 732 8.02 -14.98 -1.00
C ILE A 732 7.39 -15.88 0.06
N ARG A 733 8.21 -16.51 0.90
CA ARG A 733 7.77 -17.48 1.94
C ARG A 733 7.80 -16.92 3.37
N LYS A 734 7.99 -15.62 3.52
CA LYS A 734 7.96 -14.92 4.82
C LYS A 734 6.52 -14.70 5.27
N ARG A 735 6.21 -15.08 6.52
CA ARG A 735 4.84 -15.03 7.06
C ARG A 735 4.43 -13.66 7.59
N TYR A 736 5.38 -12.90 8.13
CA TYR A 736 5.14 -11.64 8.84
C TYR A 736 5.69 -10.46 8.05
N THR A 737 5.09 -9.28 8.26
CA THR A 737 5.44 -8.04 7.54
C THR A 737 6.92 -7.72 7.64
N ASP A 738 7.48 -7.72 8.86
CA ASP A 738 8.90 -7.43 9.10
C ASP A 738 9.82 -8.28 8.22
N GLY A 739 9.57 -9.59 8.14
CA GLY A 739 10.39 -10.48 7.32
C GLY A 739 10.16 -10.31 5.82
N GLN A 740 8.98 -9.83 5.40
CA GLN A 740 8.69 -9.49 4.00
C GLN A 740 9.39 -8.18 3.62
N GLU A 741 9.34 -7.16 4.49
CA GLU A 741 10.01 -5.87 4.33
C GLU A 741 11.53 -6.02 4.33
N ASP A 742 12.10 -6.79 5.25
CA ASP A 742 13.55 -7.04 5.29
C ASP A 742 14.01 -7.69 3.97
N GLN A 743 13.27 -8.70 3.49
CA GLN A 743 13.62 -9.40 2.25
C GLN A 743 13.50 -8.52 1.01
N LEU A 744 12.38 -7.81 0.86
CA LEU A 744 12.11 -7.00 -0.33
C LEU A 744 12.90 -5.67 -0.32
N GLY A 745 13.13 -5.09 0.86
CA GLY A 745 14.06 -3.98 1.05
C GLY A 745 15.49 -4.37 0.68
N THR A 746 15.93 -5.57 1.09
CA THR A 746 17.23 -6.12 0.67
C THR A 746 17.32 -6.31 -0.84
N LEU A 747 16.26 -6.80 -1.48
CA LEU A 747 16.18 -6.87 -2.94
C LEU A 747 16.33 -5.49 -3.58
N GLY A 748 15.67 -4.46 -3.03
CA GLY A 748 15.81 -3.08 -3.48
C GLY A 748 17.23 -2.54 -3.37
N LEU A 749 17.88 -2.77 -2.22
CA LEU A 749 19.27 -2.36 -1.96
C LEU A 749 20.26 -3.03 -2.93
N VAL A 750 20.16 -4.36 -3.11
CA VAL A 750 21.04 -5.10 -4.03
C VAL A 750 20.79 -4.67 -5.48
N THR A 751 19.55 -4.38 -5.86
CA THR A 751 19.24 -3.83 -7.19
C THR A 751 19.90 -2.46 -7.38
N ASN A 752 19.93 -1.60 -6.36
CA ASN A 752 20.65 -0.33 -6.42
C ASN A 752 22.16 -0.51 -6.50
N ALA A 753 22.73 -1.49 -5.81
CA ALA A 753 24.16 -1.80 -5.94
C ALA A 753 24.51 -2.19 -7.39
N VAL A 754 23.66 -2.98 -8.06
CA VAL A 754 23.82 -3.32 -9.49
C VAL A 754 23.74 -2.08 -10.38
N VAL A 755 22.73 -1.24 -10.19
CA VAL A 755 22.58 0.03 -10.94
C VAL A 755 23.80 0.93 -10.75
N LEU A 756 24.27 1.06 -9.52
CA LEU A 756 25.43 1.89 -9.20
C LEU A 756 26.71 1.36 -9.83
N TRP A 757 26.95 0.05 -9.71
CA TRP A 757 28.12 -0.59 -10.33
C TRP A 757 28.10 -0.38 -11.85
N ASN A 758 26.96 -0.64 -12.50
CA ASN A 758 26.81 -0.40 -13.93
C ASN A 758 27.08 1.07 -14.29
N THR A 759 26.57 2.02 -13.50
CA THR A 759 26.78 3.45 -13.77
C THR A 759 28.26 3.83 -13.70
N ILE A 760 29.00 3.33 -12.69
CA ILE A 760 30.44 3.56 -12.54
C ILE A 760 31.22 3.00 -13.74
N TYR A 761 30.95 1.75 -14.13
CA TYR A 761 31.68 1.11 -15.22
C TYR A 761 31.27 1.60 -16.60
N MET A 762 30.01 2.01 -16.79
CA MET A 762 29.58 2.69 -18.02
C MET A 762 30.28 4.04 -18.17
N GLN A 763 30.44 4.81 -17.07
CA GLN A 763 31.22 6.05 -17.09
C GLN A 763 32.68 5.78 -17.48
N ALA A 764 33.32 4.76 -16.88
CA ALA A 764 34.68 4.37 -17.23
C ALA A 764 34.81 3.93 -18.71
N ALA A 765 33.82 3.20 -19.24
CA ALA A 765 33.77 2.82 -20.64
C ALA A 765 33.62 4.04 -21.57
N LEU A 766 32.77 5.00 -21.23
CA LEU A 766 32.62 6.25 -21.99
C LEU A 766 33.94 7.04 -22.02
N ASP A 767 34.64 7.13 -20.88
CA ASP A 767 35.91 7.84 -20.78
C ASP A 767 37.02 7.12 -21.56
N HIS A 768 37.01 5.78 -21.57
CA HIS A 768 37.90 4.97 -22.38
C HIS A 768 37.68 5.19 -23.89
N LEU A 769 36.43 5.17 -24.35
CA LEU A 769 36.09 5.42 -25.76
C LEU A 769 36.50 6.83 -26.20
N ARG A 770 36.26 7.85 -25.36
CA ARG A 770 36.75 9.22 -25.61
C ARG A 770 38.27 9.28 -25.71
N ALA A 771 38.99 8.57 -24.85
CA ALA A 771 40.46 8.51 -24.89
C ALA A 771 40.99 7.80 -26.15
N GLN A 772 40.20 6.89 -26.75
CA GLN A 772 40.51 6.25 -28.04
C GLN A 772 40.16 7.12 -29.26
N GLY A 773 39.57 8.30 -29.06
CA GLY A 773 39.21 9.24 -30.13
C GLY A 773 37.81 9.02 -30.71
N GLU A 774 36.97 8.19 -30.09
CA GLU A 774 35.59 8.00 -30.52
C GLU A 774 34.75 9.26 -30.27
N THR A 775 34.01 9.70 -31.28
CA THR A 775 33.04 10.80 -31.16
C THR A 775 31.72 10.28 -30.62
N LEU A 776 31.39 10.67 -29.39
CA LEU A 776 30.18 10.25 -28.70
C LEU A 776 29.13 11.37 -28.74
N ASN A 777 27.91 11.07 -29.18
CA ASN A 777 26.81 12.02 -29.19
C ASN A 777 26.16 12.09 -27.81
N ASP A 778 25.98 13.30 -27.29
CA ASP A 778 25.37 13.51 -25.96
C ASP A 778 23.91 13.02 -25.89
N GLU A 779 23.15 13.13 -26.99
CA GLU A 779 21.79 12.59 -27.09
C GLU A 779 21.76 11.06 -26.95
N ASP A 780 22.77 10.35 -27.48
CA ASP A 780 22.87 8.91 -27.36
C ASP A 780 23.28 8.51 -25.93
N ILE A 781 24.20 9.25 -25.30
CA ILE A 781 24.60 9.05 -23.91
C ILE A 781 23.40 9.18 -22.97
N ALA A 782 22.55 10.19 -23.17
CA ALA A 782 21.35 10.41 -22.36
C ALA A 782 20.32 9.28 -22.45
N ARG A 783 20.38 8.46 -23.51
CA ARG A 783 19.48 7.32 -23.75
C ARG A 783 20.06 5.97 -23.27
N LEU A 784 21.28 5.94 -22.76
CA LEU A 784 21.87 4.73 -22.18
C LEU A 784 21.13 4.33 -20.89
N SER A 785 21.14 3.03 -20.57
CA SER A 785 20.50 2.50 -19.36
C SER A 785 21.46 1.67 -18.51
N PRO A 786 21.52 1.90 -17.18
CA PRO A 786 22.34 1.11 -16.26
C PRO A 786 21.66 -0.21 -15.83
N LEU A 787 20.64 -0.67 -16.55
CA LEU A 787 19.83 -1.83 -16.17
C LEU A 787 20.27 -3.14 -16.86
N CYS A 788 21.39 -3.11 -17.59
CA CYS A 788 22.00 -4.30 -18.16
C CYS A 788 22.53 -5.23 -17.04
N HIS A 789 22.39 -6.55 -17.22
CA HIS A 789 22.79 -7.50 -16.18
C HIS A 789 23.36 -8.81 -16.76
N GLY A 790 23.61 -8.88 -18.07
CA GLY A 790 24.16 -10.08 -18.72
C GLY A 790 25.61 -10.41 -18.35
N HIS A 791 26.39 -9.41 -17.93
CA HIS A 791 27.77 -9.58 -17.46
C HIS A 791 27.85 -9.90 -15.95
N ILE A 792 26.71 -9.93 -15.24
CA ILE A 792 26.66 -10.15 -13.80
C ILE A 792 26.23 -11.59 -13.54
N ASN A 793 27.12 -12.37 -12.92
CA ASN A 793 26.76 -13.70 -12.48
C ASN A 793 26.00 -13.66 -11.16
N MET A 794 24.73 -14.08 -11.21
CA MET A 794 23.83 -14.15 -10.06
C MET A 794 23.64 -15.59 -9.54
N LEU A 795 24.22 -16.59 -10.21
CA LEU A 795 23.91 -18.01 -10.02
C LEU A 795 25.15 -18.85 -9.71
N GLY A 796 25.00 -19.81 -8.79
CA GLY A 796 25.87 -20.99 -8.67
C GLY A 796 27.29 -20.78 -8.14
N HIS A 797 27.90 -19.61 -8.33
CA HIS A 797 29.22 -19.25 -7.85
C HIS A 797 29.12 -18.10 -6.84
N TYR A 798 29.67 -18.30 -5.64
CA TYR A 798 29.62 -17.32 -4.55
C TYR A 798 31.03 -17.11 -3.99
N SER A 799 31.74 -16.15 -4.56
CA SER A 799 33.08 -15.75 -4.14
C SER A 799 33.03 -14.43 -3.35
N PHE A 800 33.67 -14.38 -2.18
CA PHE A 800 33.75 -13.15 -1.36
C PHE A 800 35.19 -12.64 -1.30
N THR A 801 35.81 -12.52 -2.47
CA THR A 801 37.17 -12.00 -2.62
C THR A 801 37.15 -10.82 -3.57
N LEU A 802 37.68 -9.68 -3.12
CA LEU A 802 37.92 -8.56 -4.01
C LEU A 802 39.23 -8.76 -4.77
N ALA A 803 39.25 -8.37 -6.05
CA ALA A 803 40.50 -8.27 -6.78
C ALA A 803 41.44 -7.26 -6.09
N GLU A 804 42.74 -7.52 -6.14
CA GLU A 804 43.74 -6.70 -5.43
C GLU A 804 43.70 -5.23 -5.89
N LEU A 805 43.46 -4.99 -7.18
CA LEU A 805 43.30 -3.65 -7.76
C LEU A 805 42.10 -2.90 -7.14
N VAL A 806 40.97 -3.59 -6.98
CA VAL A 806 39.76 -3.03 -6.35
C VAL A 806 39.99 -2.72 -4.89
N THR A 807 40.75 -3.58 -4.21
CA THR A 807 41.15 -3.35 -2.80
C THR A 807 42.03 -2.11 -2.65
N LYS A 808 42.80 -1.74 -3.69
CA LYS A 808 43.61 -0.52 -3.77
C LYS A 808 42.82 0.71 -4.23
N GLY A 809 41.52 0.58 -4.47
CA GLY A 809 40.63 1.67 -4.90
C GLY A 809 40.59 1.91 -6.41
N HIS A 810 41.14 1.00 -7.23
CA HIS A 810 41.04 1.06 -8.69
C HIS A 810 39.84 0.28 -9.22
N LEU A 811 39.36 0.63 -10.40
CA LEU A 811 38.35 -0.18 -11.11
C LEU A 811 38.98 -1.45 -11.67
N ARG A 812 38.15 -2.47 -11.92
CA ARG A 812 38.52 -3.63 -12.73
C ARG A 812 38.88 -3.15 -14.14
N PRO A 813 39.83 -3.83 -14.81
CA PRO A 813 40.12 -3.54 -16.21
C PRO A 813 38.86 -3.77 -17.05
N LEU A 814 38.60 -2.87 -18.01
CA LEU A 814 37.59 -3.09 -19.04
C LEU A 814 38.00 -4.28 -19.90
N LYS A 815 37.05 -4.98 -20.50
CA LYS A 815 37.33 -6.06 -21.44
C LYS A 815 38.06 -5.51 -22.67
N GLU A 816 39.06 -6.23 -23.15
CA GLU A 816 39.68 -5.95 -24.44
C GLU A 816 38.78 -6.52 -25.57
N ALA A 817 38.62 -5.75 -26.65
CA ALA A 817 37.71 -6.10 -27.76
C ALA A 817 38.03 -7.45 -28.46
N SER A 818 39.20 -8.04 -28.22
CA SER A 818 39.65 -9.29 -28.85
C SER A 818 39.22 -10.58 -28.14
N GLU A 819 38.64 -10.54 -26.94
CA GLU A 819 38.19 -11.76 -26.23
C GLU A 819 36.78 -12.22 -26.65
N ALA A 820 36.09 -11.46 -27.51
CA ALA A 820 34.72 -11.75 -27.95
C ALA A 820 34.57 -12.97 -28.90
N GLU A 821 35.67 -13.55 -29.39
CA GLU A 821 35.61 -14.70 -30.32
C GLU A 821 35.64 -16.09 -29.66
N ASN A 822 35.86 -16.20 -28.35
CA ASN A 822 36.08 -17.52 -27.70
C ASN A 822 34.96 -18.02 -26.77
N VAL A 823 33.79 -17.37 -26.73
CA VAL A 823 32.62 -17.90 -26.00
C VAL A 823 31.37 -17.76 -26.87
N ALA A 824 31.23 -18.68 -27.83
CA ALA A 824 29.98 -18.96 -28.55
C ALA A 824 29.35 -20.26 -28.04
#